data_AF-A0ABD3TB48-F1
#
_entry.id   AF-A0ABD3TB48-F1
#
_cell.length_a   1.000
_cell.length_b   1.000
_cell.length_c   1.000
_cell.angle_alpha   90.00
_cell.angle_beta   90.00
_cell.angle_gamma   90.00
#
_symmetry.space_group_name_H-M   'P 1'
#
loop_
_entity.id
_entity.type
_entity.pdbx_description
1 polymer ?
#
loop_
_entity_poly.entity_id
_entity_poly.type
_entity_poly.pdbx_seq_one_letter_code
_entity_poly.pdbx_strand_id
1 'polypeptide(L)'
;MLKLYMGILIPRFLISVMWSRPLSLIMSPNIAANHNTSPYGGSMQLVQVPSPKSSLKVLLLHGNLDIWVYEAKKLPSHKTTIGDMFNKIPGNMSSKQKITSGPSVSIMITGATLGRTYAINNDENPVWMQNLIVPVAHQDSEVHFLVKYNDVVGSQLVGTVSIPAEHIYGGGKVQGFFPILNASGKPYKAGAVLSLSIQYNPIEKLSIYHHGIGTGPDYTGVPGTYFPLRRGGTVTLYQDAHVPDGCLPNLKLDNGMQYMHGKCWRDIFDAIRHARRLIYITGWSVWHNVRLVRDDHNSLSEYTLGELLKSKSQEGVRVLLLVWEDPTSRSILGYKTDGIMATHDKETRRYFKHSSVQVLLCPRRRDKKGEVGLIYTHHQKTVIVDADAGNYRRKIIAFVGGLDVCDGRYDTPQHPIFRSLQTVHSDDYHNPTYTGNVDGCPREPWHDLHCKIDGPAAYDILTNFEERWMKSAMQNIKKSKLSYDDSLLRIERIPDILGLSGAPCVSEDDPEAFHVQVFRSIDSNSVKGFPKDPKDAPKRNLVCGKNVLIDMGIHTAYIKAIRSAQHFIYIESQYFIGSSYNWNQYKDIGANNLIPMEIALKIAEKIRVHERFAAYIVIPMWPEGNPTWAATQMVLFWQHKTMQMMYETIHKALVEAGLEDAYSPQDFLNFYCLGNREALDEGDLSESNSPANTPQGLGRKNRRFMIYVHSKGMIVDDEYVIIGSANINQRSMEGTRDTEIAMGAYQPHHTWARKESSPMGQIYGYRMSLWAEHLGVLEDCFTRPESLECVRRVRSMGEANWNQFASNEVSEMRGHLLKYPVEVDRNGKVKHLPGYETFPDVGGNIVGSFFAQQS
;
A
#
# COMPACT_ATOMS: atom_id res chain seq x y z
N MET A 1 34.40 2.87 20.72
CA MET A 1 34.93 1.80 19.84
C MET A 1 33.94 0.67 19.55
N LEU A 2 33.18 0.12 20.51
CA LEU A 2 32.13 -0.89 20.23
C LEU A 2 30.94 -0.36 19.38
N LYS A 3 30.66 0.95 19.42
CA LYS A 3 29.69 1.63 18.52
C LYS A 3 30.17 1.66 17.05
N LEU A 4 31.48 1.62 16.79
CA LEU A 4 32.04 1.66 15.42
C LEU A 4 31.97 0.29 14.73
N TYR A 5 32.12 -0.80 15.49
CA TYR A 5 32.09 -2.17 14.95
C TYR A 5 30.67 -2.67 14.63
N MET A 6 29.64 -2.14 15.30
CA MET A 6 28.25 -2.46 14.97
C MET A 6 27.75 -1.67 13.75
N GLY A 7 28.25 -0.45 13.50
CA GLY A 7 27.95 0.36 12.30
C GLY A 7 28.12 -0.37 10.96
N ILE A 8 29.10 -1.27 10.89
CA ILE A 8 29.56 -1.91 9.64
C ILE A 8 28.87 -3.27 9.39
N LEU A 9 28.28 -3.89 10.42
CA LEU A 9 27.54 -5.16 10.30
C LEU A 9 26.03 -4.97 10.04
N ILE A 10 25.54 -3.73 10.15
CA ILE A 10 24.11 -3.35 10.09
C ILE A 10 23.46 -3.56 8.70
N PRO A 11 24.14 -3.38 7.54
CA PRO A 11 23.52 -3.70 6.26
C PRO A 11 23.35 -5.22 6.07
N ARG A 12 24.28 -6.05 6.56
CA ARG A 12 24.26 -7.51 6.31
C ARG A 12 23.01 -8.21 6.87
N PHE A 13 22.42 -7.69 7.95
CA PHE A 13 21.24 -8.29 8.58
C PHE A 13 19.93 -7.92 7.89
N LEU A 14 19.83 -6.73 7.29
CA LEU A 14 18.72 -6.37 6.38
C LEU A 14 18.84 -7.08 5.02
N ILE A 15 20.08 -7.36 4.58
CA ILE A 15 20.40 -7.90 3.25
C ILE A 15 20.17 -9.42 3.13
N SER A 16 20.31 -10.21 4.20
CA SER A 16 19.93 -11.66 4.15
C SER A 16 18.40 -11.87 4.23
N VAL A 17 17.68 -10.89 4.76
CA VAL A 17 16.24 -10.99 5.06
C VAL A 17 15.39 -10.55 3.86
N MET A 18 16.00 -10.03 2.79
CA MET A 18 15.33 -9.65 1.54
C MET A 18 15.85 -10.47 0.35
N TRP A 19 15.57 -11.78 0.32
CA TRP A 19 15.68 -12.64 -0.87
C TRP A 19 17.08 -13.22 -1.17
N SER A 20 17.25 -14.52 -0.92
CA SER A 20 18.31 -15.33 -1.53
C SER A 20 17.86 -16.77 -1.75
N ARG A 21 17.66 -17.15 -3.02
CA ARG A 21 18.39 -18.24 -3.72
C ARG A 21 17.95 -18.34 -5.19
N PRO A 22 18.88 -18.37 -6.16
CA PRO A 22 18.63 -18.85 -7.52
C PRO A 22 18.67 -20.39 -7.54
N LEU A 23 17.67 -21.02 -8.15
CA LEU A 23 17.75 -22.43 -8.56
C LEU A 23 18.21 -22.46 -10.02
N SER A 24 19.48 -22.77 -10.21
CA SER A 24 20.07 -23.09 -11.52
C SER A 24 19.60 -24.48 -11.98
N LEU A 25 18.94 -24.57 -13.13
CA LEU A 25 18.83 -25.81 -13.89
C LEU A 25 19.14 -25.50 -15.36
N ILE A 26 20.36 -25.89 -15.75
CA ILE A 26 20.88 -25.90 -17.11
C ILE A 26 20.24 -27.09 -17.83
N MET A 27 19.67 -26.88 -19.02
CA MET A 27 19.43 -27.96 -19.98
C MET A 27 19.83 -27.52 -21.39
N SER A 28 20.72 -28.29 -22.00
CA SER A 28 21.08 -28.25 -23.43
C SER A 28 20.39 -29.40 -24.19
N PRO A 29 20.19 -29.31 -25.53
CA PRO A 29 19.24 -30.15 -26.28
C PRO A 29 19.86 -31.24 -27.17
N ASN A 30 18.96 -32.04 -27.79
CA ASN A 30 19.08 -33.08 -28.84
C ASN A 30 19.11 -34.53 -28.30
N ILE A 31 18.26 -35.45 -28.76
CA ILE A 31 18.31 -36.16 -30.07
C ILE A 31 16.91 -36.69 -30.49
N ALA A 32 16.69 -36.80 -31.81
CA ALA A 32 15.49 -37.25 -32.53
C ALA A 32 15.33 -38.78 -32.67
N ALA A 33 14.09 -39.28 -32.90
CA ALA A 33 13.77 -40.40 -33.83
C ALA A 33 12.25 -40.70 -34.00
N ASN A 34 11.78 -40.56 -35.24
CA ASN A 34 10.77 -41.25 -36.09
C ASN A 34 9.60 -42.15 -35.60
N HIS A 35 8.38 -41.74 -36.01
CA HIS A 35 7.31 -42.40 -36.83
C HIS A 35 6.82 -43.86 -36.61
N ASN A 36 5.51 -44.09 -36.33
CA ASN A 36 4.44 -44.47 -37.32
C ASN A 36 3.07 -44.98 -36.70
N THR A 37 1.95 -44.41 -37.20
CA THR A 37 0.56 -44.89 -37.52
C THR A 37 -0.15 -46.03 -36.73
N SER A 38 -1.31 -45.88 -36.04
CA SER A 38 -2.78 -45.74 -36.44
C SER A 38 -3.52 -47.09 -36.75
N PRO A 39 -4.88 -47.31 -36.69
CA PRO A 39 -6.06 -46.62 -36.07
C PRO A 39 -7.11 -47.54 -35.33
N TYR A 40 -8.26 -46.94 -34.91
CA TYR A 40 -9.60 -47.47 -34.47
C TYR A 40 -9.82 -47.67 -32.94
N GLY A 41 -10.87 -47.20 -32.25
CA GLY A 41 -12.06 -46.38 -32.51
C GLY A 41 -12.97 -46.31 -31.23
N GLY A 42 -13.80 -45.26 -31.04
CA GLY A 42 -15.00 -45.29 -30.17
C GLY A 42 -15.10 -44.37 -28.92
N SER A 43 -15.52 -43.11 -29.13
CA SER A 43 -16.33 -42.19 -28.29
C SER A 43 -16.25 -42.15 -26.74
N MET A 44 -15.73 -41.03 -26.20
CA MET A 44 -16.25 -40.20 -25.09
C MET A 44 -15.36 -38.94 -25.01
N GLN A 45 -15.93 -37.73 -25.09
CA GLN A 45 -15.16 -36.48 -25.28
C GLN A 45 -14.37 -36.07 -24.02
N LEU A 46 -13.13 -36.58 -23.90
CA LEU A 46 -12.03 -35.78 -23.36
C LEU A 46 -11.79 -34.61 -24.33
N VAL A 47 -11.71 -33.39 -23.83
CA VAL A 47 -11.11 -32.30 -24.61
C VAL A 47 -9.64 -32.70 -24.85
N GLN A 48 -9.31 -33.12 -26.06
CA GLN A 48 -7.93 -33.35 -26.46
C GLN A 48 -7.21 -32.00 -26.42
N VAL A 49 -6.35 -31.81 -25.44
CA VAL A 49 -5.32 -30.77 -25.48
C VAL A 49 -4.38 -31.15 -26.63
N PRO A 50 -4.20 -30.28 -27.65
CA PRO A 50 -3.27 -30.57 -28.74
C PRO A 50 -1.87 -30.86 -28.20
N SER A 51 -1.21 -31.89 -28.74
CA SER A 51 0.21 -32.15 -28.44
C SER A 51 1.10 -31.07 -29.06
N PRO A 52 2.28 -30.78 -28.47
CA PRO A 52 3.01 -29.55 -28.71
C PRO A 52 3.79 -29.62 -30.02
N LYS A 53 3.28 -28.99 -31.08
CA LYS A 53 4.06 -28.71 -32.31
C LYS A 53 3.89 -27.30 -32.89
N SER A 54 3.06 -26.45 -32.30
CA SER A 54 3.05 -25.00 -32.55
C SER A 54 3.50 -24.27 -31.28
N SER A 55 4.38 -23.29 -31.41
CA SER A 55 4.67 -22.37 -30.31
C SER A 55 3.36 -21.69 -29.90
N LEU A 56 2.92 -21.89 -28.65
CA LEU A 56 1.72 -21.26 -28.13
C LEU A 56 1.83 -19.73 -28.24
N LYS A 57 0.72 -19.09 -28.61
CA LYS A 57 0.69 -17.63 -28.79
C LYS A 57 0.69 -16.93 -27.43
N VAL A 58 1.65 -16.03 -27.21
CA VAL A 58 1.67 -15.14 -26.04
C VAL A 58 0.62 -14.03 -26.24
N LEU A 59 -0.28 -13.87 -25.27
CA LEU A 59 -1.39 -12.92 -25.33
C LEU A 59 -1.44 -12.06 -24.06
N LEU A 60 -1.84 -10.78 -24.20
CA LEU A 60 -2.10 -9.90 -23.08
C LEU A 60 -3.47 -10.18 -22.49
N LEU A 61 -3.51 -10.77 -21.30
CA LEU A 61 -4.74 -10.92 -20.51
C LEU A 61 -4.85 -9.72 -19.57
N HIS A 62 -5.66 -8.73 -19.96
CA HIS A 62 -5.97 -7.54 -19.18
C HIS A 62 -7.47 -7.43 -18.93
N GLY A 63 -7.88 -7.69 -17.69
CA GLY A 63 -9.27 -7.83 -17.31
C GLY A 63 -9.43 -8.71 -16.08
N ASN A 64 -10.42 -9.59 -16.07
CA ASN A 64 -10.65 -10.56 -15.00
C ASN A 64 -10.71 -11.99 -15.55
N LEU A 65 -10.18 -12.95 -14.80
CA LEU A 65 -10.48 -14.36 -15.00
C LEU A 65 -11.54 -14.78 -13.96
N ASP A 66 -12.68 -15.27 -14.43
CA ASP A 66 -13.67 -15.97 -13.59
C ASP A 66 -13.34 -17.47 -13.63
N ILE A 67 -12.91 -17.99 -12.49
CA ILE A 67 -12.36 -19.34 -12.35
C ILE A 67 -13.20 -20.11 -11.34
N TRP A 68 -13.73 -21.25 -11.75
CA TRP A 68 -14.27 -22.25 -10.84
C TRP A 68 -13.34 -23.43 -10.72
N VAL A 69 -12.95 -23.76 -9.50
CA VAL A 69 -12.27 -25.02 -9.19
C VAL A 69 -13.27 -25.95 -8.51
N TYR A 70 -13.68 -27.02 -9.21
CA TYR A 70 -14.75 -27.90 -8.75
C TYR A 70 -14.21 -29.02 -7.85
N GLU A 71 -13.41 -29.92 -8.41
CA GLU A 71 -12.91 -31.12 -7.72
C GLU A 71 -11.62 -31.63 -8.37
N ALA A 72 -10.85 -32.45 -7.64
CA ALA A 72 -9.81 -33.29 -8.24
C ALA A 72 -10.05 -34.75 -7.87
N LYS A 73 -9.49 -35.68 -8.66
CA LYS A 73 -9.62 -37.12 -8.42
C LYS A 73 -8.26 -37.79 -8.37
N LYS A 74 -8.16 -38.85 -7.56
CA LYS A 74 -6.97 -39.73 -7.45
C LYS A 74 -5.66 -38.99 -7.11
N LEU A 75 -5.74 -37.96 -6.26
CA LEU A 75 -4.57 -37.32 -5.67
C LEU A 75 -3.86 -38.26 -4.68
N PRO A 76 -2.57 -38.02 -4.35
CA PRO A 76 -1.88 -38.81 -3.34
C PRO A 76 -2.52 -38.59 -1.95
N SER A 77 -2.83 -39.67 -1.22
CA SER A 77 -3.04 -39.61 0.21
C SER A 77 -1.70 -39.66 0.94
N HIS A 78 -1.37 -38.62 1.69
CA HIS A 78 -0.28 -38.71 2.65
C HIS A 78 -0.84 -39.21 3.98
N LYS A 79 -0.66 -40.52 4.24
CA LYS A 79 -0.67 -41.02 5.62
C LYS A 79 0.59 -40.51 6.32
N THR A 80 0.60 -39.27 6.81
CA THR A 80 1.67 -38.84 7.70
C THR A 80 1.54 -39.58 9.02
N THR A 81 2.45 -40.53 9.23
CA THR A 81 2.74 -41.33 10.42
C THR A 81 3.22 -40.47 11.61
N ILE A 82 2.56 -39.35 11.90
CA ILE A 82 2.85 -38.51 13.07
C ILE A 82 1.72 -38.65 14.11
N GLY A 83 0.49 -38.96 13.67
CA GLY A 83 -0.64 -39.26 14.58
C GLY A 83 -0.35 -40.46 15.49
N ASP A 84 0.36 -41.47 14.98
CA ASP A 84 0.67 -42.68 15.75
C ASP A 84 1.78 -42.49 16.80
N MET A 85 2.62 -41.45 16.67
CA MET A 85 3.61 -41.11 17.70
C MET A 85 3.01 -40.26 18.83
N PHE A 86 2.00 -39.44 18.55
CA PHE A 86 1.36 -38.58 19.57
C PHE A 86 0.27 -39.27 20.40
N ASN A 87 -0.23 -40.42 19.97
CA ASN A 87 -1.20 -41.22 20.73
C ASN A 87 -0.60 -42.00 21.92
N LYS A 88 0.70 -41.82 22.21
CA LYS A 88 1.39 -42.49 23.34
C LYS A 88 1.66 -41.61 24.57
N ILE A 89 1.18 -40.36 24.60
CA ILE A 89 1.33 -39.49 25.78
C ILE A 89 -0.06 -39.08 26.31
N PRO A 90 -0.52 -39.63 27.44
CA PRO A 90 -1.76 -39.18 28.05
C PRO A 90 -1.50 -37.87 28.80
N GLY A 91 -2.13 -36.77 28.37
CA GLY A 91 -2.08 -35.50 29.10
C GLY A 91 -2.62 -34.28 28.36
N ASN A 92 -3.78 -33.78 28.82
CA ASN A 92 -4.37 -32.45 28.59
C ASN A 92 -4.61 -31.98 27.14
N MET A 93 -5.80 -32.30 26.63
CA MET A 93 -6.44 -31.60 25.52
C MET A 93 -6.82 -30.16 25.91
N SER A 94 -6.05 -29.19 25.39
CA SER A 94 -6.55 -27.84 25.15
C SER A 94 -6.36 -27.51 23.67
N SER A 95 -7.37 -26.86 23.09
CA SER A 95 -7.66 -26.64 21.68
C SER A 95 -6.49 -26.06 20.85
N LYS A 96 -5.59 -26.91 20.36
CA LYS A 96 -4.63 -26.53 19.31
C LYS A 96 -5.34 -26.54 17.96
N GLN A 97 -5.26 -25.43 17.22
CA GLN A 97 -5.75 -25.30 15.84
C GLN A 97 -5.29 -26.51 15.00
N LYS A 98 -6.24 -27.27 14.45
CA LYS A 98 -5.94 -28.27 13.41
C LYS A 98 -5.43 -27.52 12.18
N ILE A 99 -4.11 -27.50 11.99
CA ILE A 99 -3.51 -27.12 10.71
C ILE A 99 -3.98 -28.19 9.71
N THR A 100 -4.82 -27.82 8.76
CA THR A 100 -5.31 -28.72 7.73
C THR A 100 -4.18 -29.05 6.78
N SER A 101 -3.64 -30.27 6.87
CA SER A 101 -2.80 -30.82 5.81
C SER A 101 -3.70 -31.40 4.72
N GLY A 102 -3.39 -31.08 3.47
CA GLY A 102 -4.10 -31.64 2.32
C GLY A 102 -4.10 -30.77 1.06
N PRO A 103 -4.82 -31.22 0.02
CA PRO A 103 -4.71 -30.65 -1.31
C PRO A 103 -5.29 -29.23 -1.43
N SER A 104 -4.66 -28.43 -2.27
CA SER A 104 -5.09 -27.10 -2.70
C SER A 104 -4.63 -26.84 -4.14
N VAL A 105 -5.24 -25.88 -4.83
CA VAL A 105 -4.85 -25.47 -6.18
C VAL A 105 -4.37 -24.02 -6.14
N SER A 106 -3.18 -23.75 -6.67
CA SER A 106 -2.68 -22.39 -6.89
C SER A 106 -2.83 -22.01 -8.36
N ILE A 107 -3.40 -20.85 -8.64
CA ILE A 107 -3.53 -20.29 -9.99
C ILE A 107 -2.33 -19.38 -10.24
N MET A 108 -1.63 -19.59 -11.35
CA MET A 108 -0.42 -18.86 -11.71
C MET A 108 -0.41 -18.41 -13.15
N ILE A 109 0.14 -17.22 -13.39
CA ILE A 109 0.44 -16.66 -14.71
C ILE A 109 1.77 -15.92 -14.60
N THR A 110 2.68 -16.10 -15.56
CA THR A 110 3.99 -15.42 -15.62
C THR A 110 4.79 -15.54 -14.31
N GLY A 111 4.72 -16.71 -13.66
CA GLY A 111 5.35 -16.95 -12.35
C GLY A 111 4.66 -16.29 -11.15
N ALA A 112 3.69 -15.38 -11.35
CA ALA A 112 2.91 -14.75 -10.30
C ALA A 112 1.75 -15.66 -9.85
N THR A 113 1.56 -15.80 -8.54
CA THR A 113 0.37 -16.48 -7.97
C THR A 113 -0.78 -15.50 -7.89
N LEU A 114 -1.86 -15.75 -8.64
CA LEU A 114 -3.05 -14.90 -8.70
C LEU A 114 -4.07 -15.22 -7.61
N GLY A 115 -4.12 -16.48 -7.19
CA GLY A 115 -5.09 -16.96 -6.23
C GLY A 115 -4.84 -18.40 -5.83
N ARG A 116 -5.53 -18.84 -4.77
CA ARG A 116 -5.44 -20.20 -4.28
C ARG A 116 -6.78 -20.66 -3.73
N THR A 117 -7.11 -21.93 -3.91
CA THR A 117 -8.22 -22.54 -3.19
C THR A 117 -7.89 -22.79 -1.72
N TYR A 118 -8.91 -22.98 -0.89
CA TYR A 118 -8.67 -23.47 0.46
C TYR A 118 -8.09 -24.91 0.44
N ALA A 119 -7.34 -25.27 1.48
CA ALA A 119 -6.86 -26.64 1.65
C ALA A 119 -8.00 -27.54 2.16
N ILE A 120 -8.18 -28.70 1.54
CA ILE A 120 -9.12 -29.73 2.01
C ILE A 120 -8.34 -30.76 2.83
N ASN A 121 -8.89 -31.21 3.95
CA ASN A 121 -8.19 -32.12 4.85
C ASN A 121 -8.03 -33.52 4.23
N ASN A 122 -6.78 -33.93 3.98
CA ASN A 122 -6.33 -35.25 3.50
C ASN A 122 -7.40 -36.07 2.74
N ASP A 123 -7.75 -35.60 1.55
CA ASP A 123 -8.73 -36.23 0.65
C ASP A 123 -8.06 -36.53 -0.70
N GLU A 124 -8.20 -37.77 -1.19
CA GLU A 124 -7.71 -38.15 -2.53
C GLU A 124 -8.61 -37.61 -3.65
N ASN A 125 -9.85 -37.25 -3.33
CA ASN A 125 -10.85 -36.74 -4.26
C ASN A 125 -11.47 -35.43 -3.73
N PRO A 126 -10.65 -34.38 -3.50
CA PRO A 126 -11.10 -33.15 -2.88
C PRO A 126 -12.13 -32.41 -3.73
N VAL A 127 -13.19 -31.91 -3.09
CA VAL A 127 -14.25 -31.10 -3.70
C VAL A 127 -14.21 -29.68 -3.13
N TRP A 128 -13.76 -28.72 -3.94
CA TRP A 128 -13.64 -27.30 -3.56
C TRP A 128 -14.89 -26.49 -3.89
N MET A 129 -15.51 -26.68 -5.06
CA MET A 129 -16.65 -25.85 -5.50
C MET A 129 -16.43 -24.34 -5.27
N GLN A 130 -15.21 -23.86 -5.56
CA GLN A 130 -14.79 -22.51 -5.22
C GLN A 130 -14.69 -21.63 -6.48
N ASN A 131 -15.36 -20.48 -6.46
CA ASN A 131 -15.20 -19.42 -7.44
C ASN A 131 -14.06 -18.47 -7.00
N LEU A 132 -13.21 -18.08 -7.95
CA LEU A 132 -12.25 -17.01 -7.82
C LEU A 132 -12.37 -16.06 -9.02
N ILE A 133 -12.62 -14.78 -8.75
CA ILE A 133 -12.52 -13.70 -9.74
C ILE A 133 -11.18 -13.01 -9.51
N VAL A 134 -10.24 -13.18 -10.44
CA VAL A 134 -8.87 -12.64 -10.30
C VAL A 134 -8.59 -11.57 -11.36
N PRO A 135 -8.16 -10.36 -10.96
CA PRO A 135 -7.69 -9.36 -11.92
C PRO A 135 -6.38 -9.83 -12.55
N VAL A 136 -6.25 -9.62 -13.86
CA VAL A 136 -5.05 -9.93 -14.63
C VAL A 136 -4.63 -8.74 -15.46
N ALA A 137 -3.32 -8.55 -15.56
CA ALA A 137 -2.62 -7.60 -16.43
C ALA A 137 -1.28 -8.22 -16.84
N HIS A 138 -1.34 -9.39 -17.50
CA HIS A 138 -0.17 -10.26 -17.75
C HIS A 138 -0.09 -10.67 -19.22
N GLN A 139 1.14 -10.86 -19.70
CA GLN A 139 1.39 -11.47 -21.01
C GLN A 139 1.87 -12.89 -20.82
N ASP A 140 1.08 -13.86 -21.28
CA ASP A 140 1.43 -15.27 -21.18
C ASP A 140 0.78 -16.08 -22.30
N SER A 141 1.34 -17.26 -22.56
CA SER A 141 0.74 -18.26 -23.43
C SER A 141 -0.24 -19.18 -22.69
N GLU A 142 -0.11 -19.31 -21.37
CA GLU A 142 -0.93 -20.25 -20.59
C GLU A 142 -1.32 -19.71 -19.20
N VAL A 143 -2.43 -20.21 -18.68
CA VAL A 143 -2.81 -20.09 -17.26
C VAL A 143 -2.56 -21.44 -16.59
N HIS A 144 -1.76 -21.45 -15.52
CA HIS A 144 -1.36 -22.66 -14.83
C HIS A 144 -2.13 -22.87 -13.52
N PHE A 145 -2.57 -24.11 -13.30
CA PHE A 145 -3.22 -24.58 -12.09
C PHE A 145 -2.33 -25.62 -11.42
N LEU A 146 -1.61 -25.21 -10.38
CA LEU A 146 -0.69 -26.07 -9.66
C LEU A 146 -1.43 -26.75 -8.51
N VAL A 147 -1.62 -28.06 -8.64
CA VAL A 147 -2.19 -28.90 -7.58
C VAL A 147 -1.09 -29.21 -6.57
N LYS A 148 -1.26 -28.75 -5.34
CA LYS A 148 -0.28 -28.85 -4.25
C LYS A 148 -0.87 -29.56 -3.06
N TYR A 149 -0.08 -30.39 -2.40
CA TYR A 149 -0.40 -30.95 -1.10
C TYR A 149 0.28 -30.11 -0.01
N ASN A 150 -0.50 -29.46 0.85
CA ASN A 150 0.05 -28.67 1.95
C ASN A 150 0.22 -29.57 3.18
N ASP A 151 1.42 -29.62 3.74
CA ASP A 151 1.71 -30.24 5.03
C ASP A 151 2.27 -29.21 6.02
N VAL A 152 2.42 -29.59 7.29
CA VAL A 152 2.95 -28.76 8.37
C VAL A 152 4.36 -28.23 8.05
N VAL A 153 5.15 -28.98 7.27
CA VAL A 153 6.54 -28.66 6.92
C VAL A 153 6.65 -27.83 5.63
N GLY A 154 5.69 -27.93 4.71
CA GLY A 154 5.83 -27.37 3.36
C GLY A 154 4.68 -27.74 2.43
N SER A 155 4.62 -27.08 1.27
CA SER A 155 3.66 -27.42 0.21
C SER A 155 4.40 -28.15 -0.88
N GLN A 156 4.03 -29.40 -1.18
CA GLN A 156 4.62 -30.22 -2.22
C GLN A 156 3.77 -30.14 -3.50
N LEU A 157 4.40 -29.94 -4.66
CA LEU A 157 3.70 -29.96 -5.95
C LEU A 157 3.35 -31.41 -6.32
N VAL A 158 2.07 -31.66 -6.60
CA VAL A 158 1.58 -32.94 -7.13
C VAL A 158 1.68 -32.94 -8.65
N GLY A 159 1.20 -31.86 -9.28
CA GLY A 159 1.28 -31.66 -10.72
C GLY A 159 0.56 -30.39 -11.16
N THR A 160 0.53 -30.18 -12.48
CA THR A 160 0.03 -28.94 -13.09
C THR A 160 -1.01 -29.25 -14.17
N VAL A 161 -2.02 -28.41 -14.26
CA VAL A 161 -2.90 -28.28 -15.43
C VAL A 161 -2.62 -26.93 -16.08
N SER A 162 -2.46 -26.90 -17.40
CA SER A 162 -2.27 -25.66 -18.16
C SER A 162 -3.44 -25.44 -19.11
N ILE A 163 -3.95 -24.21 -19.18
CA ILE A 163 -4.97 -23.80 -20.14
C ILE A 163 -4.33 -22.75 -21.06
N PRO A 164 -4.23 -23.02 -22.38
CA PRO A 164 -3.75 -22.02 -23.34
C PRO A 164 -4.58 -20.75 -23.33
N ALA A 165 -3.91 -19.60 -23.29
CA ALA A 165 -4.54 -18.28 -23.28
C ALA A 165 -5.43 -18.06 -24.52
N GLU A 166 -5.02 -18.59 -25.67
CA GLU A 166 -5.78 -18.51 -26.92
C GLU A 166 -7.18 -19.14 -26.85
N HIS A 167 -7.38 -20.16 -26.00
CA HIS A 167 -8.68 -20.80 -25.82
C HIS A 167 -9.68 -19.94 -25.06
N ILE A 168 -9.20 -19.02 -24.21
CA ILE A 168 -10.05 -18.15 -23.39
C ILE A 168 -10.09 -16.72 -23.93
N TYR A 169 -9.13 -16.31 -24.78
CA TYR A 169 -8.99 -14.93 -25.24
C TYR A 169 -10.24 -14.36 -25.93
N GLY A 170 -10.98 -15.20 -26.67
CA GLY A 170 -12.24 -14.81 -27.30
C GLY A 170 -13.41 -14.56 -26.33
N GLY A 171 -13.23 -14.79 -25.03
CA GLY A 171 -14.26 -14.68 -23.99
C GLY A 171 -15.12 -15.94 -23.80
N GLY A 172 -14.82 -17.02 -24.53
CA GLY A 172 -15.45 -18.31 -24.36
C GLY A 172 -15.13 -18.94 -23.00
N LYS A 173 -16.08 -19.70 -22.46
CA LYS A 173 -15.88 -20.47 -21.21
C LYS A 173 -15.26 -21.82 -21.54
N VAL A 174 -14.07 -22.08 -21.00
CA VAL A 174 -13.43 -23.39 -21.05
C VAL A 174 -13.80 -24.17 -19.79
N GLN A 175 -14.35 -25.38 -19.93
CA GLN A 175 -14.79 -26.19 -18.81
C GLN A 175 -14.58 -27.68 -19.10
N GLY A 176 -14.11 -28.44 -18.10
CA GLY A 176 -13.96 -29.89 -18.25
C GLY A 176 -13.07 -30.52 -17.18
N PHE A 177 -12.72 -31.79 -17.43
CA PHE A 177 -11.74 -32.55 -16.65
C PHE A 177 -10.41 -32.55 -17.38
N PHE A 178 -9.38 -32.05 -16.70
CA PHE A 178 -8.05 -31.90 -17.27
C PHE A 178 -7.06 -32.85 -16.56
N PRO A 179 -6.21 -33.58 -17.30
CA PRO A 179 -5.23 -34.47 -16.70
C PRO A 179 -4.19 -33.67 -15.91
N ILE A 180 -3.88 -34.12 -14.69
CA ILE A 180 -2.83 -33.51 -13.87
C ILE A 180 -1.48 -34.04 -14.34
N LEU A 181 -0.62 -33.17 -14.85
CA LEU A 181 0.66 -33.54 -15.43
C LEU A 181 1.81 -33.33 -14.44
N ASN A 182 2.80 -34.22 -14.46
CA ASN A 182 4.04 -34.06 -13.72
C ASN A 182 5.07 -33.21 -14.51
N ALA A 183 6.25 -32.97 -13.94
CA ALA A 183 7.30 -32.15 -14.56
C ALA A 183 7.80 -32.68 -15.93
N SER A 184 7.57 -33.97 -16.24
CA SER A 184 7.90 -34.58 -17.54
C SER A 184 6.77 -34.49 -18.58
N GLY A 185 5.67 -33.78 -18.27
CA GLY A 185 4.50 -33.66 -19.14
C GLY A 185 3.64 -34.92 -19.23
N LYS A 186 3.93 -35.95 -18.45
CA LYS A 186 3.12 -37.19 -18.37
C LYS A 186 2.07 -37.08 -17.27
N PRO A 187 0.92 -37.76 -17.40
CA PRO A 187 -0.06 -37.85 -16.31
C PRO A 187 0.61 -38.31 -15.02
N TYR A 188 0.39 -37.58 -13.94
CA TYR A 188 0.97 -37.87 -12.62
C TYR A 188 0.61 -39.28 -12.14
N LYS A 189 -0.65 -39.67 -12.32
CA LYS A 189 -1.20 -41.01 -12.05
C LYS A 189 -2.37 -41.25 -13.00
N ALA A 190 -2.60 -42.51 -13.38
CA ALA A 190 -3.70 -42.88 -14.26
C ALA A 190 -5.06 -42.44 -13.68
N GLY A 191 -5.76 -41.56 -14.40
CA GLY A 191 -7.05 -40.98 -13.99
C GLY A 191 -6.97 -39.85 -12.95
N ALA A 192 -5.76 -39.32 -12.67
CA ALA A 192 -5.63 -38.10 -11.87
C ALA A 192 -6.01 -36.87 -12.71
N VAL A 193 -7.12 -36.23 -12.34
CA VAL A 193 -7.70 -35.12 -13.09
C VAL A 193 -8.11 -33.99 -12.15
N LEU A 194 -8.12 -32.76 -12.68
CA LEU A 194 -8.68 -31.57 -12.06
C LEU A 194 -9.89 -31.12 -12.90
N SER A 195 -11.04 -30.95 -12.26
CA SER A 195 -12.24 -30.39 -12.84
C SER A 195 -12.30 -28.89 -12.57
N LEU A 196 -12.34 -28.07 -13.62
CA LEU A 196 -12.38 -26.61 -13.50
C LEU A 196 -13.16 -25.98 -14.65
N SER A 197 -13.55 -24.72 -14.47
CA SER A 197 -13.87 -23.82 -15.58
C SER A 197 -13.15 -22.49 -15.45
N ILE A 198 -12.88 -21.87 -16.59
CA ILE A 198 -12.23 -20.57 -16.69
C ILE A 198 -12.86 -19.77 -17.82
N GLN A 199 -13.14 -18.50 -17.55
CA GLN A 199 -13.60 -17.53 -18.54
C GLN A 199 -12.83 -16.23 -18.37
N TYR A 200 -12.36 -15.67 -19.48
CA TYR A 200 -11.70 -14.37 -19.50
C TYR A 200 -12.70 -13.27 -19.86
N ASN A 201 -12.79 -12.27 -19.00
CA ASN A 201 -13.57 -11.06 -19.18
C ASN A 201 -12.60 -9.90 -19.42
N PRO A 202 -12.38 -9.49 -20.69
CA PRO A 202 -11.47 -8.41 -21.00
C PRO A 202 -11.97 -7.08 -20.44
N ILE A 203 -11.05 -6.16 -20.17
CA ILE A 203 -11.32 -4.91 -19.45
C ILE A 203 -12.41 -4.06 -20.12
N GLU A 204 -12.44 -4.03 -21.46
CA GLU A 204 -13.38 -3.24 -22.26
C GLU A 204 -14.82 -3.75 -22.17
N LYS A 205 -15.05 -4.95 -21.61
CA LYS A 205 -16.40 -5.48 -21.36
C LYS A 205 -16.89 -5.19 -19.94
N LEU A 206 -16.05 -4.66 -19.05
CA LEU A 206 -16.44 -4.37 -17.68
C LEU A 206 -17.15 -3.03 -17.60
N SER A 207 -18.33 -2.98 -16.97
CA SER A 207 -19.12 -1.75 -16.83
C SER A 207 -18.33 -0.61 -16.17
N ILE A 208 -17.51 -0.93 -15.16
CA ILE A 208 -16.65 0.02 -14.44
C ILE A 208 -15.67 0.76 -15.37
N TYR A 209 -15.29 0.16 -16.49
CA TYR A 209 -14.38 0.78 -17.45
C TYR A 209 -15.02 1.94 -18.20
N HIS A 210 -16.33 1.88 -18.47
CA HIS A 210 -17.02 2.87 -19.31
C HIS A 210 -17.69 3.98 -18.51
N HIS A 211 -18.12 3.68 -17.30
CA HIS A 211 -19.00 4.57 -16.55
C HIS A 211 -18.28 5.40 -15.48
N GLY A 212 -17.02 5.10 -15.15
CA GLY A 212 -16.31 5.77 -14.05
C GLY A 212 -16.81 5.31 -12.67
N ILE A 213 -16.66 6.16 -11.65
CA ILE A 213 -17.02 5.84 -10.27
C ILE A 213 -18.40 6.40 -9.91
N GLY A 214 -19.18 5.66 -9.10
CA GLY A 214 -20.40 6.19 -8.49
C GLY A 214 -21.62 6.26 -9.41
N THR A 215 -21.68 5.47 -10.48
CA THR A 215 -22.76 5.57 -11.48
C THR A 215 -24.06 4.91 -10.99
N GLY A 216 -25.09 5.74 -10.82
CA GLY A 216 -26.45 5.34 -10.51
C GLY A 216 -26.70 5.04 -9.02
N PRO A 217 -27.98 5.03 -8.59
CA PRO A 217 -28.36 4.75 -7.20
C PRO A 217 -27.87 3.38 -6.73
N ASP A 218 -27.70 2.42 -7.65
CA ASP A 218 -27.30 1.04 -7.41
C ASP A 218 -25.77 0.82 -7.29
N TYR A 219 -24.95 1.88 -7.30
CA TYR A 219 -23.51 1.72 -7.12
C TYR A 219 -23.17 1.13 -5.74
N THR A 220 -22.59 -0.07 -5.72
CA THR A 220 -22.34 -0.83 -4.50
C THR A 220 -20.92 -0.64 -3.92
N GLY A 221 -20.13 0.25 -4.50
CA GLY A 221 -18.72 0.42 -4.14
C GLY A 221 -17.82 -0.57 -4.86
N VAL A 222 -16.61 -0.74 -4.34
CA VAL A 222 -15.67 -1.77 -4.77
C VAL A 222 -16.23 -3.13 -4.35
N PRO A 223 -16.57 -4.02 -5.29
CA PRO A 223 -17.12 -5.33 -4.96
C PRO A 223 -16.01 -6.26 -4.43
N GLY A 224 -16.40 -7.28 -3.67
CA GLY A 224 -15.46 -8.30 -3.21
C GLY A 224 -14.49 -7.80 -2.15
N THR A 225 -14.95 -6.93 -1.24
CA THR A 225 -14.15 -6.42 -0.10
C THR A 225 -14.82 -6.74 1.24
N TYR A 226 -14.04 -6.72 2.33
CA TYR A 226 -14.53 -7.08 3.66
C TYR A 226 -15.58 -6.11 4.21
N PHE A 227 -15.33 -4.81 4.07
CA PHE A 227 -16.30 -3.77 4.47
C PHE A 227 -17.09 -3.27 3.24
N PRO A 228 -18.41 -3.06 3.40
CA PRO A 228 -19.25 -2.52 2.33
C PRO A 228 -19.07 -1.01 2.18
N LEU A 229 -19.57 -0.46 1.08
CA LEU A 229 -19.73 0.99 0.94
C LEU A 229 -20.72 1.53 1.99
N ARG A 230 -20.34 2.59 2.68
CA ARG A 230 -21.20 3.34 3.62
C ARG A 230 -21.60 4.67 3.00
N ARG A 231 -22.86 5.05 3.14
CA ARG A 231 -23.44 6.24 2.52
C ARG A 231 -23.72 7.33 3.54
N GLY A 232 -23.83 8.57 3.07
CA GLY A 232 -24.26 9.73 3.86
C GLY A 232 -23.30 10.18 4.97
N GLY A 233 -22.00 9.88 4.87
CA GLY A 233 -21.00 10.41 5.80
C GLY A 233 -20.45 11.77 5.35
N THR A 234 -19.48 12.29 6.10
CA THR A 234 -18.63 13.42 5.70
C THR A 234 -17.16 13.02 5.82
N VAL A 235 -16.33 13.61 4.96
CA VAL A 235 -14.88 13.39 4.94
C VAL A 235 -14.18 14.73 4.95
N THR A 236 -13.22 14.90 5.86
CA THR A 236 -12.25 16.00 5.79
C THR A 236 -10.94 15.45 5.30
N LEU A 237 -10.42 16.00 4.20
CA LEU A 237 -9.13 15.64 3.61
C LEU A 237 -8.07 16.58 4.18
N TYR A 238 -6.96 16.02 4.65
CA TYR A 238 -5.85 16.77 5.23
C TYR A 238 -4.60 16.55 4.39
N GLN A 239 -4.00 17.66 3.96
CA GLN A 239 -2.62 17.71 3.51
C GLN A 239 -1.78 18.18 4.70
N ASP A 240 -0.71 17.46 4.97
CA ASP A 240 0.18 17.61 6.12
C ASP A 240 -0.52 17.51 7.50
N ALA A 241 0.28 17.71 8.54
CA ALA A 241 -0.23 17.76 9.91
C ALA A 241 -1.02 19.06 10.18
N HIS A 242 -0.69 20.15 9.49
CA HIS A 242 -1.28 21.46 9.74
C HIS A 242 -1.17 22.39 8.53
N VAL A 243 -2.28 23.00 8.10
CA VAL A 243 -2.27 24.11 7.13
C VAL A 243 -2.59 25.42 7.86
N PRO A 244 -1.64 26.37 7.95
CA PRO A 244 -1.89 27.68 8.54
C PRO A 244 -2.93 28.49 7.73
N ASP A 245 -3.70 29.35 8.40
CA ASP A 245 -4.66 30.21 7.71
C ASP A 245 -3.95 31.20 6.77
N GLY A 246 -4.46 31.35 5.55
CA GLY A 246 -3.87 32.24 4.54
C GLY A 246 -2.55 31.75 3.91
N CYS A 247 -2.05 30.57 4.30
CA CYS A 247 -0.88 29.93 3.69
C CYS A 247 -1.11 29.63 2.19
N LEU A 248 -2.31 29.16 1.86
CA LEU A 248 -2.68 28.71 0.51
C LEU A 248 -3.85 29.53 -0.03
N PRO A 249 -4.00 29.61 -1.37
CA PRO A 249 -5.06 30.38 -1.99
C PRO A 249 -6.46 29.84 -1.63
N ASN A 250 -7.45 30.74 -1.67
CA ASN A 250 -8.85 30.36 -1.58
C ASN A 250 -9.29 29.68 -2.89
N LEU A 251 -9.93 28.52 -2.78
CA LEU A 251 -10.40 27.75 -3.93
C LEU A 251 -11.93 27.72 -3.96
N LYS A 252 -12.50 27.99 -5.14
CA LYS A 252 -13.94 27.90 -5.36
C LYS A 252 -14.30 26.48 -5.77
N LEU A 253 -15.39 26.00 -5.19
CA LEU A 253 -16.03 24.73 -5.50
C LEU A 253 -17.37 24.97 -6.21
N ASP A 254 -18.02 23.90 -6.63
CA ASP A 254 -19.40 23.92 -7.09
C ASP A 254 -20.34 24.60 -6.08
N ASN A 255 -21.49 25.10 -6.57
CA ASN A 255 -22.54 25.73 -5.75
C ASN A 255 -22.06 26.96 -4.94
N GLY A 256 -20.95 27.59 -5.35
CA GLY A 256 -20.38 28.76 -4.66
C GLY A 256 -19.70 28.43 -3.33
N MET A 257 -19.47 27.15 -3.05
CA MET A 257 -18.76 26.69 -1.85
C MET A 257 -17.26 27.05 -1.94
N GLN A 258 -16.60 27.09 -0.79
CA GLN A 258 -15.15 27.31 -0.70
C GLN A 258 -14.48 26.08 -0.13
N TYR A 259 -13.31 25.74 -0.66
CA TYR A 259 -12.48 24.69 -0.09
C TYR A 259 -11.87 25.18 1.24
N MET A 260 -12.03 24.38 2.29
CA MET A 260 -11.49 24.69 3.61
C MET A 260 -10.26 23.83 3.87
N HIS A 261 -9.10 24.48 3.99
CA HIS A 261 -7.84 23.82 4.32
C HIS A 261 -7.90 23.21 5.73
N GLY A 262 -7.66 21.91 5.82
CA GLY A 262 -7.78 21.18 7.08
C GLY A 262 -6.55 21.30 7.99
N LYS A 263 -6.75 21.20 9.32
CA LYS A 263 -5.69 21.24 10.33
C LYS A 263 -5.63 19.90 11.08
N CYS A 264 -5.04 18.87 10.45
CA CYS A 264 -5.14 17.47 10.89
C CYS A 264 -4.86 17.26 12.38
N TRP A 265 -3.69 17.68 12.87
CA TRP A 265 -3.29 17.41 14.25
C TRP A 265 -4.06 18.25 15.26
N ARG A 266 -4.54 19.43 14.87
CA ARG A 266 -5.46 20.23 15.69
C ARG A 266 -6.82 19.54 15.82
N ASP A 267 -7.37 19.04 14.72
CA ASP A 267 -8.62 18.27 14.74
C ASP A 267 -8.49 16.98 15.57
N ILE A 268 -7.34 16.28 15.49
CA ILE A 268 -7.05 15.11 16.35
C ILE A 268 -6.98 15.52 17.83
N PHE A 269 -6.27 16.61 18.13
CA PHE A 269 -6.15 17.13 19.49
C PHE A 269 -7.53 17.46 20.09
N ASP A 270 -8.34 18.21 19.35
CA ASP A 270 -9.69 18.60 19.78
C ASP A 270 -10.60 17.37 19.91
N ALA A 271 -10.51 16.41 18.99
CA ALA A 271 -11.26 15.16 19.06
C ALA A 271 -10.93 14.35 20.33
N ILE A 272 -9.64 14.20 20.66
CA ILE A 272 -9.18 13.53 21.89
C ILE A 272 -9.64 14.29 23.14
N ARG A 273 -9.49 15.62 23.14
CA ARG A 273 -9.87 16.48 24.27
C ARG A 273 -11.37 16.38 24.59
N HIS A 274 -12.21 16.36 23.57
CA HIS A 274 -13.67 16.30 23.72
C HIS A 274 -14.25 14.89 23.87
N ALA A 275 -13.43 13.83 23.72
CA ALA A 275 -13.86 12.44 23.94
C ALA A 275 -14.36 12.22 25.37
N ARG A 276 -15.40 11.40 25.53
CA ARG A 276 -16.02 11.11 26.85
C ARG A 276 -16.10 9.62 27.17
N ARG A 277 -15.94 8.73 26.18
CA ARG A 277 -16.13 7.28 26.33
C ARG A 277 -14.90 6.49 25.90
N LEU A 278 -14.36 6.74 24.70
CA LEU A 278 -13.25 5.98 24.14
C LEU A 278 -12.27 6.83 23.32
N ILE A 279 -11.00 6.46 23.41
CA ILE A 279 -9.92 6.92 22.53
C ILE A 279 -9.07 5.71 22.15
N TYR A 280 -9.17 5.23 20.92
CA TYR A 280 -8.44 4.07 20.41
C TYR A 280 -7.44 4.52 19.35
N ILE A 281 -6.17 4.16 19.51
CA ILE A 281 -5.08 4.61 18.62
C ILE A 281 -4.30 3.40 18.11
N THR A 282 -4.06 3.36 16.80
CA THR A 282 -3.06 2.47 16.19
C THR A 282 -1.94 3.27 15.59
N GLY A 283 -0.71 2.80 15.71
CA GLY A 283 0.44 3.40 15.03
C GLY A 283 1.53 2.39 14.76
N TRP A 284 2.28 2.63 13.70
CA TRP A 284 3.59 2.01 13.51
C TRP A 284 4.56 2.52 14.57
N SER A 285 4.47 3.83 14.87
CA SER A 285 5.09 4.48 16.02
C SER A 285 4.08 5.41 16.68
N VAL A 286 4.13 5.53 18.00
CA VAL A 286 3.39 6.54 18.76
C VAL A 286 4.37 7.10 19.76
N TRP A 287 4.56 8.42 19.76
CA TRP A 287 5.47 9.06 20.70
C TRP A 287 4.70 9.89 21.71
N HIS A 288 4.79 9.51 22.99
CA HIS A 288 4.04 10.19 24.04
C HIS A 288 4.45 11.65 24.24
N ASN A 289 5.63 12.08 23.79
CA ASN A 289 6.13 13.43 24.03
C ASN A 289 5.76 14.41 22.90
N VAL A 290 5.15 13.93 21.80
CA VAL A 290 4.79 14.78 20.67
C VAL A 290 3.72 15.80 21.08
N ARG A 291 3.86 17.03 20.58
CA ARG A 291 2.86 18.10 20.72
C ARG A 291 2.07 18.24 19.42
N LEU A 292 0.74 18.10 19.52
CA LEU A 292 -0.15 18.14 18.37
C LEU A 292 -0.47 19.56 17.89
N VAL A 293 -0.42 20.53 18.80
CA VAL A 293 -0.65 21.96 18.53
C VAL A 293 0.62 22.73 18.87
N ARG A 294 1.17 23.47 17.89
CA ARG A 294 2.44 24.22 18.04
C ARG A 294 2.34 25.70 17.68
N ASP A 295 1.25 26.08 17.01
CA ASP A 295 0.97 27.42 16.48
C ASP A 295 0.16 28.30 17.43
N ASP A 296 -0.19 27.83 18.63
CA ASP A 296 -1.02 28.56 19.60
C ASP A 296 -0.17 29.13 20.76
N HIS A 297 -0.31 30.42 21.04
CA HIS A 297 0.35 31.12 22.16
C HIS A 297 -0.39 30.94 23.51
N ASN A 298 -1.51 30.21 23.53
CA ASN A 298 -2.22 29.85 24.76
C ASN A 298 -1.62 28.61 25.45
N SER A 299 -2.01 28.35 26.71
CA SER A 299 -1.58 27.18 27.50
C SER A 299 -1.96 25.81 26.91
N LEU A 300 -2.66 25.76 25.77
CA LEU A 300 -3.04 24.52 25.09
C LEU A 300 -1.88 23.89 24.31
N SER A 301 -0.89 24.68 23.89
CA SER A 301 0.30 24.20 23.16
C SER A 301 1.35 23.52 24.05
N GLU A 302 1.13 23.51 25.37
CA GLU A 302 2.03 22.86 26.33
C GLU A 302 1.75 21.36 26.53
N TYR A 303 0.55 20.88 26.19
CA TYR A 303 0.20 19.47 26.41
C TYR A 303 0.89 18.55 25.41
N THR A 304 1.67 17.60 25.93
CA THR A 304 2.09 16.43 25.15
C THR A 304 0.92 15.47 24.94
N LEU A 305 0.99 14.65 23.88
CA LEU A 305 0.02 13.57 23.63
C LEU A 305 -0.12 12.65 24.86
N GLY A 306 0.99 12.34 25.52
CA GLY A 306 1.03 11.49 26.70
C GLY A 306 0.24 12.04 27.88
N GLU A 307 0.37 13.33 28.16
CA GLU A 307 -0.35 14.02 29.24
C GLU A 307 -1.83 14.11 28.94
N LEU A 308 -2.18 14.47 27.69
CA LEU A 308 -3.57 14.52 27.24
C LEU A 308 -4.25 13.16 27.42
N LEU A 309 -3.64 12.07 26.94
CA LEU A 309 -4.20 10.72 27.06
C LEU A 309 -4.32 10.25 28.52
N LYS A 310 -3.34 10.58 29.38
CA LYS A 310 -3.42 10.30 30.83
C LYS A 310 -4.58 11.04 31.48
N SER A 311 -4.72 12.34 31.19
CA SER A 311 -5.80 13.18 31.71
C SER A 311 -7.17 12.64 31.31
N LYS A 312 -7.39 12.34 30.02
CA LYS A 312 -8.64 11.72 29.54
C LYS A 312 -8.91 10.38 30.21
N SER A 313 -7.87 9.57 30.41
CA SER A 313 -8.04 8.28 31.09
C SER A 313 -8.40 8.43 32.57
N GLN A 314 -7.93 9.48 33.25
CA GLN A 314 -8.29 9.79 34.65
C GLN A 314 -9.73 10.31 34.76
N GLU A 315 -10.26 10.97 33.74
CA GLU A 315 -11.68 11.35 33.62
C GLU A 315 -12.62 10.15 33.38
N GLY A 316 -12.06 8.94 33.19
CA GLY A 316 -12.82 7.71 32.96
C GLY A 316 -12.98 7.32 31.49
N VAL A 317 -12.35 8.04 30.56
CA VAL A 317 -12.33 7.67 29.13
C VAL A 317 -11.49 6.40 28.94
N ARG A 318 -11.99 5.44 28.16
CA ARG A 318 -11.26 4.22 27.82
C ARG A 318 -10.19 4.52 26.76
N VAL A 319 -8.93 4.54 27.16
CA VAL A 319 -7.80 4.81 26.24
C VAL A 319 -7.01 3.54 25.94
N LEU A 320 -7.01 3.13 24.67
CA LEU A 320 -6.36 1.89 24.20
C LEU A 320 -5.41 2.18 23.03
N LEU A 321 -4.15 1.74 23.13
CA LEU A 321 -3.13 1.90 22.10
C LEU A 321 -2.67 0.53 21.58
N LEU A 322 -2.73 0.34 20.26
CA LEU A 322 -2.10 -0.78 19.54
C LEU A 322 -0.89 -0.27 18.76
N VAL A 323 0.29 -0.44 19.34
CA VAL A 323 1.56 0.01 18.74
C VAL A 323 2.33 -1.20 18.22
N TRP A 324 2.96 -1.09 17.06
CA TRP A 324 3.83 -2.15 16.55
C TRP A 324 4.99 -2.42 17.53
N GLU A 325 5.32 -3.69 17.78
CA GLU A 325 6.50 -4.07 18.55
C GLU A 325 7.70 -4.17 17.62
N ASP A 326 8.66 -3.24 17.74
CA ASP A 326 9.93 -3.34 17.04
C ASP A 326 10.78 -4.45 17.71
N PRO A 327 11.04 -5.58 17.00
CA PRO A 327 11.80 -6.69 17.57
C PRO A 327 13.29 -6.34 17.80
N THR A 328 13.78 -5.23 17.23
CA THR A 328 15.17 -4.78 17.34
C THR A 328 15.44 -3.85 18.52
N SER A 329 14.41 -3.23 19.10
CA SER A 329 14.53 -2.46 20.35
C SER A 329 15.03 -3.39 21.47
N ARG A 330 16.24 -3.23 21.99
CA ARG A 330 16.80 -4.09 23.05
C ARG A 330 17.13 -3.31 24.32
N SER A 331 17.01 -3.99 25.46
CA SER A 331 17.54 -3.54 26.75
C SER A 331 18.67 -4.50 27.11
N ILE A 332 19.92 -4.05 27.06
CA ILE A 332 21.09 -4.86 27.44
C ILE A 332 21.72 -4.20 28.67
N LEU A 333 21.81 -4.93 29.79
CA LEU A 333 22.53 -4.50 31.01
C LEU A 333 22.13 -3.10 31.53
N GLY A 334 20.83 -2.77 31.47
CA GLY A 334 20.30 -1.48 31.95
C GLY A 334 20.49 -0.30 30.99
N TYR A 335 21.31 -0.44 29.95
CA TYR A 335 21.39 0.51 28.84
C TYR A 335 20.40 0.12 27.75
N LYS A 336 19.54 1.07 27.38
CA LYS A 336 18.46 0.87 26.41
C LYS A 336 18.89 1.49 25.10
N THR A 337 18.80 0.71 24.03
CA THR A 337 19.03 1.19 22.67
C THR A 337 17.67 1.29 21.99
N ASP A 338 17.37 2.45 21.43
CA ASP A 338 16.25 2.61 20.49
C ASP A 338 16.38 1.55 19.39
N GLY A 339 15.23 1.06 18.91
CA GLY A 339 15.18 0.09 17.84
C GLY A 339 15.85 0.62 16.57
N ILE A 340 16.31 -0.29 15.71
CA ILE A 340 16.97 0.05 14.44
C ILE A 340 16.00 0.81 13.51
N MET A 341 14.69 0.72 13.78
CA MET A 341 13.64 1.32 12.97
C MET A 341 13.15 2.67 13.52
N ALA A 342 13.87 3.32 14.45
CA ALA A 342 13.51 4.64 14.98
C ALA A 342 12.05 4.75 15.44
N THR A 343 11.57 3.76 16.20
CA THR A 343 10.23 3.76 16.80
C THR A 343 10.29 4.01 18.30
N HIS A 344 9.21 4.57 18.86
CA HIS A 344 9.09 4.87 20.29
C HIS A 344 8.22 3.86 21.06
N ASP A 345 8.11 2.63 20.56
CA ASP A 345 7.17 1.61 21.03
C ASP A 345 7.32 1.31 22.54
N LYS A 346 8.55 1.00 22.99
CA LYS A 346 8.84 0.63 24.38
C LYS A 346 8.83 1.82 25.33
N GLU A 347 9.21 2.99 24.84
CA GLU A 347 9.21 4.23 25.62
C GLU A 347 7.78 4.66 25.95
N THR A 348 6.92 4.67 24.93
CA THR A 348 5.48 4.95 25.07
C THR A 348 4.81 3.94 25.99
N ARG A 349 5.06 2.63 25.83
CA ARG A 349 4.54 1.63 26.77
C ARG A 349 4.99 1.88 28.21
N ARG A 350 6.26 2.27 28.42
CA ARG A 350 6.81 2.55 29.75
C ARG A 350 6.14 3.77 30.37
N TYR A 351 5.95 4.84 29.60
CA TYR A 351 5.33 6.08 30.05
C TYR A 351 3.92 5.86 30.62
N PHE A 352 3.14 4.96 30.02
CA PHE A 352 1.76 4.65 30.44
C PHE A 352 1.64 3.51 31.46
N LYS A 353 2.72 2.82 31.84
CA LYS A 353 2.71 1.60 32.68
C LYS A 353 1.95 1.76 34.00
N HIS A 354 1.95 2.95 34.59
CA HIS A 354 1.31 3.27 35.88
C HIS A 354 0.09 4.17 35.72
N SER A 355 -0.56 4.15 34.55
CA SER A 355 -1.78 4.88 34.25
C SER A 355 -2.90 3.92 33.83
N SER A 356 -4.13 4.44 33.73
CA SER A 356 -5.28 3.68 33.22
C SER A 356 -5.27 3.49 31.69
N VAL A 357 -4.33 4.13 30.98
CA VAL A 357 -4.10 3.94 29.54
C VAL A 357 -3.51 2.55 29.29
N GLN A 358 -4.13 1.78 28.40
CA GLN A 358 -3.65 0.44 28.06
C GLN A 358 -2.89 0.43 26.74
N VAL A 359 -1.63 0.01 26.78
CA VAL A 359 -0.77 -0.10 25.60
C VAL A 359 -0.44 -1.56 25.33
N LEU A 360 -0.82 -2.05 24.15
CA LEU A 360 -0.43 -3.36 23.63
C LEU A 360 0.61 -3.19 22.52
N LEU A 361 1.80 -3.74 22.76
CA LEU A 361 2.81 -3.92 21.72
C LEU A 361 2.47 -5.16 20.90
N CYS A 362 2.39 -4.98 19.60
CA CYS A 362 1.91 -5.98 18.65
C CYS A 362 3.05 -6.45 17.75
N PRO A 363 3.62 -7.65 17.96
CA PRO A 363 4.59 -8.21 17.03
C PRO A 363 3.90 -8.73 15.77
N ARG A 364 4.52 -8.50 14.62
CA ARG A 364 4.08 -9.07 13.34
C ARG A 364 5.04 -10.17 12.92
N ARG A 365 4.65 -11.44 13.14
CA ARG A 365 5.47 -12.63 12.84
C ARG A 365 4.85 -13.46 11.74
N ARG A 366 5.68 -14.00 10.84
CA ARG A 366 5.29 -15.08 9.92
C ARG A 366 5.60 -16.42 10.57
N ASP A 367 4.63 -17.33 10.62
CA ASP A 367 4.84 -18.70 11.10
C ASP A 367 5.77 -19.48 10.15
N LYS A 368 7.07 -19.42 10.39
CA LYS A 368 8.03 -20.45 9.98
C LYS A 368 8.95 -20.75 11.16
N LYS A 369 8.93 -22.01 11.62
CA LYS A 369 9.99 -22.57 12.48
C LYS A 369 11.18 -22.86 11.58
N GLY A 370 12.29 -22.15 11.79
CA GLY A 370 13.54 -22.33 11.05
C GLY A 370 13.75 -21.18 10.06
N GLU A 371 14.93 -20.54 10.19
CA GLU A 371 15.40 -19.33 9.51
C GLU A 371 14.93 -18.01 10.13
N VAL A 372 15.91 -17.10 10.33
CA VAL A 372 15.80 -15.78 10.97
C VAL A 372 14.58 -15.04 10.41
N GLY A 373 13.56 -14.83 11.26
CA GLY A 373 12.24 -14.42 10.81
C GLY A 373 12.23 -13.07 10.08
N LEU A 374 11.65 -13.05 8.87
CA LEU A 374 11.24 -11.83 8.16
C LEU A 374 10.43 -10.91 9.08
N ILE A 375 10.88 -9.67 9.30
CA ILE A 375 10.19 -8.67 10.12
C ILE A 375 9.25 -7.87 9.23
N TYR A 376 7.96 -8.17 9.33
CA TYR A 376 6.88 -7.30 8.85
C TYR A 376 6.39 -6.40 9.99
N THR A 377 5.57 -5.41 9.67
CA THR A 377 5.09 -4.42 10.65
C THR A 377 3.57 -4.36 10.73
N HIS A 378 3.08 -3.75 11.81
CA HIS A 378 1.71 -3.21 11.82
C HIS A 378 1.80 -1.73 11.44
N HIS A 379 1.34 -1.39 10.25
CA HIS A 379 1.59 -0.07 9.64
C HIS A 379 0.35 0.84 9.59
N GLN A 380 -0.78 0.38 10.12
CA GLN A 380 -2.02 1.15 10.26
C GLN A 380 -1.86 2.32 11.23
N LYS A 381 -2.24 3.52 10.78
CA LYS A 381 -2.30 4.75 11.58
C LYS A 381 -3.74 5.20 11.72
N THR A 382 -4.28 5.11 12.92
CA THR A 382 -5.67 5.51 13.18
C THR A 382 -5.83 6.15 14.55
N VAL A 383 -6.72 7.13 14.64
CA VAL A 383 -7.24 7.67 15.91
C VAL A 383 -8.76 7.59 15.85
N ILE A 384 -9.37 6.90 16.81
CA ILE A 384 -10.83 6.65 16.85
C ILE A 384 -11.33 7.19 18.18
N VAL A 385 -12.33 8.06 18.14
CA VAL A 385 -12.91 8.66 19.35
C VAL A 385 -14.43 8.71 19.28
N ASP A 386 -15.06 8.81 20.44
CA ASP A 386 -16.46 9.24 20.52
C ASP A 386 -16.56 10.78 20.45
N ALA A 387 -17.39 11.30 19.55
CA ALA A 387 -17.67 12.72 19.36
C ALA A 387 -19.13 13.07 19.69
N ASP A 388 -19.44 14.35 19.83
CA ASP A 388 -20.81 14.81 20.03
C ASP A 388 -21.67 14.52 18.79
N ALA A 389 -22.88 13.99 19.01
CA ALA A 389 -23.88 13.76 17.98
C ALA A 389 -25.12 14.65 18.15
N GLY A 390 -25.08 15.59 19.09
CA GLY A 390 -26.24 16.37 19.52
C GLY A 390 -27.17 15.56 20.42
N ASN A 391 -28.17 16.23 21.02
CA ASN A 391 -29.18 15.60 21.88
C ASN A 391 -28.61 14.73 23.02
N TYR A 392 -27.48 15.14 23.60
CA TYR A 392 -26.75 14.37 24.63
C TYR A 392 -26.30 12.96 24.18
N ARG A 393 -26.28 12.73 22.86
CA ARG A 393 -25.79 11.50 22.24
C ARG A 393 -24.38 11.70 21.71
N ARG A 394 -23.70 10.58 21.50
CA ARG A 394 -22.34 10.54 20.95
C ARG A 394 -22.28 9.61 19.74
N LYS A 395 -21.38 9.90 18.82
CA LYS A 395 -21.11 9.11 17.60
C LYS A 395 -19.64 8.74 17.53
N ILE A 396 -19.28 7.82 16.66
CA ILE A 396 -17.87 7.50 16.40
C ILE A 396 -17.37 8.35 15.23
N ILE A 397 -16.18 8.93 15.40
CA ILE A 397 -15.39 9.51 14.31
C ILE A 397 -14.01 8.83 14.29
N ALA A 398 -13.38 8.82 13.12
CA ALA A 398 -12.09 8.18 12.95
C ALA A 398 -11.17 8.99 12.03
N PHE A 399 -9.88 8.95 12.32
CA PHE A 399 -8.81 9.50 11.50
C PHE A 399 -8.00 8.35 10.90
N VAL A 400 -7.65 8.45 9.61
CA VAL A 400 -6.85 7.45 8.90
C VAL A 400 -5.98 8.10 7.81
N GLY A 401 -4.75 7.62 7.64
CA GLY A 401 -3.82 8.14 6.63
C GLY A 401 -2.38 7.68 6.82
N GLY A 402 -1.44 8.49 6.33
CA GLY A 402 0.01 8.25 6.42
C GLY A 402 0.68 8.81 7.68
N LEU A 403 0.07 9.78 8.36
CA LEU A 403 0.63 10.36 9.59
C LEU A 403 0.48 9.44 10.81
N ASP A 404 1.61 8.99 11.36
CA ASP A 404 1.69 8.53 12.75
C ASP A 404 1.68 9.74 13.70
N VAL A 405 1.15 9.56 14.93
CA VAL A 405 1.25 10.57 15.99
C VAL A 405 2.58 10.42 16.74
N CYS A 406 3.67 10.79 16.06
CA CYS A 406 5.04 10.74 16.59
C CYS A 406 5.90 11.91 16.08
N ASP A 407 7.16 11.93 16.50
CA ASP A 407 8.21 12.88 16.12
C ASP A 407 8.41 12.99 14.60
N GLY A 408 8.85 14.16 14.14
CA GLY A 408 9.18 14.47 12.75
C GLY A 408 8.00 14.69 11.80
N ARG A 409 6.78 14.31 12.21
CA ARG A 409 5.57 14.30 11.35
C ARG A 409 4.82 15.63 11.33
N TYR A 410 5.05 16.52 12.31
CA TYR A 410 4.46 17.84 12.27
C TYR A 410 5.13 18.67 11.19
N ASP A 411 4.35 19.10 10.20
CA ASP A 411 4.80 20.04 9.18
C ASP A 411 3.62 20.82 8.61
N THR A 412 3.96 21.78 7.76
CA THR A 412 3.03 22.68 7.05
C THR A 412 3.41 22.75 5.57
N PRO A 413 2.52 23.21 4.67
CA PRO A 413 2.81 23.31 3.24
C PRO A 413 4.04 24.16 2.88
N GLN A 414 4.54 25.03 3.78
CA GLN A 414 5.78 25.77 3.60
C GLN A 414 7.04 24.90 3.66
N HIS A 415 6.98 23.76 4.35
CA HIS A 415 8.07 22.80 4.52
C HIS A 415 9.45 23.43 4.81
N PRO A 416 9.59 24.23 5.88
CA PRO A 416 10.85 24.88 6.20
C PRO A 416 11.96 23.87 6.52
N ILE A 417 13.17 24.16 6.04
CA ILE A 417 14.37 23.31 6.24
C ILE A 417 15.30 23.86 7.32
N PHE A 418 15.40 25.20 7.47
CA PHE A 418 16.19 25.85 8.53
C PHE A 418 15.35 26.78 9.42
N ARG A 419 14.41 27.54 8.84
CA ARG A 419 13.70 28.63 9.54
C ARG A 419 12.88 28.20 10.76
N SER A 420 12.48 26.93 10.84
CA SER A 420 11.69 26.39 11.95
C SER A 420 12.49 25.70 13.04
N LEU A 421 13.82 25.55 12.86
CA LEU A 421 14.70 24.79 13.77
C LEU A 421 14.79 25.39 15.17
N GLN A 422 14.47 26.68 15.34
CA GLN A 422 14.44 27.37 16.64
C GLN A 422 13.03 27.68 17.12
N THR A 423 12.00 27.21 16.41
CA THR A 423 10.59 27.48 16.71
C THR A 423 9.80 26.17 16.86
N VAL A 424 8.93 25.83 15.92
CA VAL A 424 8.01 24.69 16.01
C VAL A 424 8.71 23.33 15.87
N HIS A 425 9.97 23.29 15.43
CA HIS A 425 10.78 22.06 15.30
C HIS A 425 11.99 22.03 16.24
N SER A 426 12.11 22.94 17.21
CA SER A 426 13.30 23.00 18.10
C SER A 426 13.49 21.75 18.96
N ASP A 427 12.40 21.10 19.35
CA ASP A 427 12.36 19.85 20.13
C ASP A 427 11.96 18.63 19.26
N ASP A 428 11.91 18.80 17.94
CA ASP A 428 11.40 17.82 16.97
C ASP A 428 12.18 17.85 15.65
N TYR A 429 13.51 17.99 15.75
CA TYR A 429 14.39 17.86 14.60
C TYR A 429 14.42 16.39 14.13
N HIS A 430 14.07 16.17 12.86
CA HIS A 430 14.10 14.87 12.23
C HIS A 430 14.86 14.95 10.90
N ASN A 431 15.94 14.19 10.76
CA ASN A 431 16.61 13.94 9.49
C ASN A 431 17.51 12.70 9.59
N PRO A 432 17.03 11.51 9.17
CA PRO A 432 17.79 10.26 9.27
C PRO A 432 18.82 10.07 8.14
N THR A 433 18.93 11.01 7.20
CA THR A 433 19.94 10.95 6.12
C THR A 433 21.34 11.22 6.67
N TYR A 434 21.47 12.12 7.64
CA TYR A 434 22.74 12.50 8.24
C TYR A 434 23.10 11.65 9.46
N THR A 435 24.39 11.32 9.60
CA THR A 435 24.91 10.57 10.75
C THR A 435 25.94 11.39 11.52
N GLY A 436 25.92 11.38 12.85
CA GLY A 436 26.89 12.12 13.67
C GLY A 436 26.34 13.47 14.14
N ASN A 437 27.17 14.53 14.13
CA ASN A 437 26.69 15.86 14.50
C ASN A 437 25.81 16.43 13.38
N VAL A 438 24.57 16.78 13.73
CA VAL A 438 23.54 17.34 12.84
C VAL A 438 23.26 18.82 13.12
N ASP A 439 24.02 19.46 14.00
CA ASP A 439 23.83 20.88 14.35
C ASP A 439 23.86 21.77 13.10
N GLY A 440 22.80 22.55 12.95
CA GLY A 440 22.57 23.45 11.82
C GLY A 440 22.33 22.76 10.49
N CYS A 441 22.22 21.43 10.42
CA CYS A 441 21.82 20.73 9.20
C CYS A 441 20.34 20.98 8.91
N PRO A 442 19.90 20.88 7.64
CA PRO A 442 18.49 21.00 7.32
C PRO A 442 17.71 19.85 7.99
N ARG A 443 16.54 20.15 8.56
CA ARG A 443 15.58 19.07 8.86
C ARG A 443 15.13 18.43 7.55
N GLU A 444 14.56 17.24 7.63
CA GLU A 444 13.80 16.62 6.55
C GLU A 444 12.32 17.02 6.72
N PRO A 445 11.78 17.93 5.88
CA PRO A 445 10.36 18.27 5.92
C PRO A 445 9.50 17.06 5.59
N TRP A 446 8.28 17.02 6.10
CA TRP A 446 7.39 15.86 6.03
C TRP A 446 6.09 16.21 5.33
N HIS A 447 5.95 15.78 4.07
CA HIS A 447 4.72 15.89 3.31
C HIS A 447 3.90 14.60 3.40
N ASP A 448 2.63 14.69 3.77
CA ASP A 448 1.79 13.50 3.99
C ASP A 448 0.28 13.79 3.81
N LEU A 449 -0.51 12.72 3.70
CA LEU A 449 -1.96 12.78 3.54
C LEU A 449 -2.67 12.07 4.68
N HIS A 450 -3.74 12.67 5.19
CA HIS A 450 -4.61 12.09 6.20
C HIS A 450 -6.07 12.46 5.94
N CYS A 451 -7.00 11.79 6.62
CA CYS A 451 -8.40 12.18 6.57
C CYS A 451 -9.12 11.92 7.89
N LYS A 452 -10.21 12.67 8.10
CA LYS A 452 -11.22 12.41 9.13
C LYS A 452 -12.48 11.89 8.47
N ILE A 453 -13.06 10.87 9.07
CA ILE A 453 -14.30 10.24 8.64
C ILE A 453 -15.32 10.39 9.77
N ASP A 454 -16.44 11.03 9.46
CA ASP A 454 -17.57 11.21 10.36
C ASP A 454 -18.83 10.67 9.67
N GLY A 455 -19.35 9.57 10.21
CA GLY A 455 -20.46 8.81 9.62
C GLY A 455 -20.25 7.29 9.74
N PRO A 456 -21.07 6.48 9.06
CA PRO A 456 -21.10 5.03 9.30
C PRO A 456 -19.77 4.30 9.02
N ALA A 457 -18.93 4.80 8.10
CA ALA A 457 -17.61 4.22 7.81
C ALA A 457 -16.62 4.31 8.99
N ALA A 458 -16.79 5.26 9.93
CA ALA A 458 -15.94 5.34 11.12
C ALA A 458 -16.08 4.08 12.01
N TYR A 459 -17.24 3.43 11.98
CA TYR A 459 -17.51 2.20 12.74
C TYR A 459 -16.84 0.97 12.12
N ASP A 460 -16.57 0.98 10.81
CA ASP A 460 -15.78 -0.07 10.15
C ASP A 460 -14.30 0.02 10.58
N ILE A 461 -13.78 1.24 10.76
CA ILE A 461 -12.44 1.47 11.33
C ILE A 461 -12.38 1.03 12.80
N LEU A 462 -13.42 1.34 13.60
CA LEU A 462 -13.56 0.82 14.95
C LEU A 462 -13.56 -0.71 14.98
N THR A 463 -14.35 -1.35 14.12
CA THR A 463 -14.42 -2.81 14.00
C THR A 463 -13.03 -3.39 13.69
N ASN A 464 -12.28 -2.78 12.77
CA ASN A 464 -10.89 -3.18 12.51
C ASN A 464 -10.00 -3.10 13.76
N PHE A 465 -10.11 -2.03 14.54
CA PHE A 465 -9.36 -1.89 15.79
C PHE A 465 -9.72 -3.01 16.78
N GLU A 466 -11.01 -3.26 16.99
CA GLU A 466 -11.51 -4.28 17.92
C GLU A 466 -11.08 -5.69 17.53
N GLU A 467 -11.20 -6.04 16.24
CA GLU A 467 -10.74 -7.30 15.68
C GLU A 467 -9.25 -7.54 15.94
N ARG A 468 -8.42 -6.49 15.79
CA ARG A 468 -6.98 -6.53 16.06
C ARG A 468 -6.68 -6.59 17.56
N TRP A 469 -7.35 -5.78 18.36
CA TRP A 469 -7.16 -5.74 19.82
C TRP A 469 -7.40 -7.11 20.43
N MET A 470 -8.52 -7.74 20.07
CA MET A 470 -8.85 -9.07 20.57
C MET A 470 -7.79 -10.11 20.18
N LYS A 471 -7.21 -10.03 18.97
CA LYS A 471 -6.15 -10.95 18.54
C LYS A 471 -4.85 -10.74 19.32
N SER A 472 -4.41 -9.49 19.44
CA SER A 472 -3.16 -9.14 20.13
C SER A 472 -3.24 -9.41 21.64
N ALA A 473 -4.38 -9.11 22.27
CA ALA A 473 -4.62 -9.44 23.67
C ALA A 473 -4.51 -10.96 23.92
N MET A 474 -5.07 -11.78 23.01
CA MET A 474 -4.98 -13.24 23.11
C MET A 474 -3.55 -13.79 23.02
N GLN A 475 -2.71 -13.21 22.16
CA GLN A 475 -1.32 -13.65 22.01
C GLN A 475 -0.46 -13.33 23.26
N ASN A 476 -0.85 -12.29 24.01
CA ASN A 476 -0.19 -11.91 25.26
C ASN A 476 -0.61 -12.73 26.50
N ILE A 477 -1.58 -13.66 26.38
CA ILE A 477 -2.16 -14.48 27.47
C ILE A 477 -1.15 -15.36 28.23
N LYS A 478 0.07 -15.58 27.72
CA LYS A 478 1.10 -16.32 28.49
C LYS A 478 1.55 -15.62 29.79
N LYS A 479 1.06 -14.41 30.13
CA LYS A 479 1.51 -13.66 31.31
C LYS A 479 0.44 -13.14 32.31
N SER A 480 -0.88 -13.29 32.12
CA SER A 480 -1.85 -13.00 33.20
C SER A 480 -3.26 -13.54 32.95
N LYS A 481 -3.88 -14.18 33.95
CA LYS A 481 -5.25 -14.73 33.97
C LYS A 481 -6.37 -13.67 34.14
N LEU A 482 -6.16 -12.41 33.76
CA LEU A 482 -7.20 -11.36 33.85
C LEU A 482 -7.92 -11.19 32.51
N SER A 483 -9.25 -11.10 32.57
CA SER A 483 -10.17 -11.01 31.43
C SER A 483 -9.96 -9.71 30.63
N TYR A 484 -9.17 -9.76 29.56
CA TYR A 484 -9.08 -8.67 28.57
C TYR A 484 -10.37 -8.49 27.75
N ASP A 485 -11.37 -9.37 27.94
CA ASP A 485 -12.69 -9.25 27.30
C ASP A 485 -13.45 -8.00 27.77
N ASP A 486 -13.03 -7.39 28.90
CA ASP A 486 -13.60 -6.15 29.46
C ASP A 486 -12.86 -4.86 29.03
N SER A 487 -11.78 -4.94 28.25
CA SER A 487 -11.03 -3.74 27.84
C SER A 487 -11.76 -2.93 26.78
N LEU A 488 -12.43 -3.60 25.82
CA LEU A 488 -13.19 -2.95 24.75
C LEU A 488 -14.57 -2.55 25.26
N LEU A 489 -15.02 -1.36 24.88
CA LEU A 489 -16.39 -0.94 25.15
C LEU A 489 -17.35 -1.59 24.16
N ARG A 490 -18.42 -2.21 24.67
CA ARG A 490 -19.54 -2.68 23.83
C ARG A 490 -20.45 -1.50 23.58
N ILE A 491 -20.15 -0.71 22.54
CA ILE A 491 -20.82 0.56 22.27
C ILE A 491 -22.35 0.40 22.10
N GLU A 492 -22.83 -0.76 21.62
CA GLU A 492 -24.26 -1.04 21.47
C GLU A 492 -25.00 -1.13 22.82
N ARG A 493 -24.27 -1.29 23.92
CA ARG A 493 -24.81 -1.38 25.28
C ARG A 493 -24.70 -0.08 26.06
N ILE A 494 -24.08 0.95 25.49
CA ILE A 494 -23.87 2.25 26.13
C ILE A 494 -25.01 3.17 25.67
N PRO A 495 -25.95 3.55 26.54
CA PRO A 495 -27.18 4.22 26.11
C PRO A 495 -26.95 5.55 25.40
N ASP A 496 -25.89 6.29 25.69
CA ASP A 496 -25.63 7.61 25.12
C ASP A 496 -24.75 7.59 23.86
N ILE A 497 -24.20 6.44 23.45
CA ILE A 497 -23.46 6.32 22.19
C ILE A 497 -24.34 5.69 21.11
N LEU A 498 -24.30 6.22 19.89
CA LEU A 498 -25.03 5.71 18.75
C LEU A 498 -24.26 4.51 18.19
N GLY A 499 -24.93 3.38 18.02
CA GLY A 499 -24.42 2.26 17.23
C GLY A 499 -24.47 2.56 15.74
N LEU A 500 -23.93 1.65 14.91
CA LEU A 500 -23.85 1.81 13.46
C LEU A 500 -25.22 2.15 12.80
N SER A 501 -26.31 1.52 13.24
CA SER A 501 -27.65 1.76 12.68
C SER A 501 -28.22 3.14 13.01
N GLY A 502 -27.70 3.81 14.03
CA GLY A 502 -28.07 5.16 14.42
C GLY A 502 -26.97 6.19 14.11
N ALA A 503 -25.94 5.81 13.36
CA ALA A 503 -24.87 6.72 12.98
C ALA A 503 -25.45 7.89 12.17
N PRO A 504 -25.22 9.15 12.58
CA PRO A 504 -25.75 10.30 11.86
C PRO A 504 -25.26 10.28 10.42
N CYS A 505 -26.21 10.46 9.50
CA CYS A 505 -25.93 10.65 8.09
C CYS A 505 -26.40 12.04 7.69
N VAL A 506 -25.66 12.70 6.81
CA VAL A 506 -26.16 13.89 6.11
C VAL A 506 -27.26 13.48 5.13
N SER A 507 -28.09 14.45 4.72
CA SER A 507 -29.13 14.20 3.72
C SER A 507 -28.53 13.63 2.44
N GLU A 508 -29.21 12.68 1.78
CA GLU A 508 -28.77 12.19 0.46
C GLU A 508 -28.75 13.32 -0.59
N ASP A 509 -29.52 14.39 -0.37
CA ASP A 509 -29.54 15.59 -1.21
C ASP A 509 -28.45 16.61 -0.86
N ASP A 510 -27.66 16.38 0.20
CA ASP A 510 -26.56 17.26 0.59
C ASP A 510 -25.40 17.11 -0.39
N PRO A 511 -24.97 18.18 -1.11
CA PRO A 511 -23.85 18.11 -2.03
C PRO A 511 -22.52 17.74 -1.35
N GLU A 512 -22.39 18.02 -0.05
CA GLU A 512 -21.20 17.71 0.75
C GLU A 512 -21.21 16.28 1.32
N ALA A 513 -22.24 15.48 1.02
CA ALA A 513 -22.31 14.08 1.40
C ALA A 513 -21.19 13.27 0.74
N PHE A 514 -20.60 12.36 1.52
CA PHE A 514 -19.62 11.39 1.06
C PHE A 514 -20.13 9.96 1.19
N HIS A 515 -19.84 9.16 0.16
CA HIS A 515 -19.89 7.71 0.23
C HIS A 515 -18.48 7.17 0.45
N VAL A 516 -18.29 6.37 1.49
CA VAL A 516 -16.97 5.94 1.97
C VAL A 516 -16.92 4.43 2.14
N GLN A 517 -15.85 3.81 1.69
CA GLN A 517 -15.59 2.39 1.89
C GLN A 517 -14.21 2.18 2.51
N VAL A 518 -14.14 1.30 3.51
CA VAL A 518 -12.89 0.98 4.22
C VAL A 518 -12.24 -0.26 3.61
N PHE A 519 -10.94 -0.18 3.37
CA PHE A 519 -10.14 -1.25 2.78
C PHE A 519 -8.97 -1.62 3.68
N ARG A 520 -8.53 -2.89 3.64
CA ARG A 520 -7.38 -3.35 4.42
C ARG A 520 -6.45 -4.24 3.61
N SER A 521 -5.22 -4.30 4.09
CA SER A 521 -4.29 -5.41 3.83
C SER A 521 -4.03 -6.06 5.18
N ILE A 522 -4.63 -7.21 5.46
CA ILE A 522 -4.50 -7.88 6.75
C ILE A 522 -4.79 -9.37 6.63
N ASP A 523 -4.34 -10.17 7.61
CA ASP A 523 -4.56 -11.61 7.60
C ASP A 523 -5.11 -12.14 8.93
N SER A 524 -5.59 -13.38 8.93
CA SER A 524 -6.17 -14.06 10.11
C SER A 524 -5.21 -14.21 11.29
N ASN A 525 -3.91 -13.92 11.11
CA ASN A 525 -2.94 -13.91 12.20
C ASN A 525 -2.91 -12.58 12.96
N SER A 526 -3.51 -11.53 12.40
CA SER A 526 -3.58 -10.19 12.99
C SER A 526 -4.96 -9.79 13.50
N VAL A 527 -6.00 -10.55 13.15
CA VAL A 527 -7.39 -10.28 13.56
C VAL A 527 -8.07 -11.50 14.17
N LYS A 528 -9.02 -11.23 15.07
CA LYS A 528 -10.05 -12.17 15.51
C LYS A 528 -11.34 -11.81 14.79
N GLY A 529 -12.13 -12.81 14.40
CA GLY A 529 -13.42 -12.60 13.72
C GLY A 529 -13.47 -13.19 12.31
N PHE A 530 -12.32 -13.41 11.67
CA PHE A 530 -12.25 -14.17 10.43
C PHE A 530 -12.76 -15.61 10.64
N PRO A 531 -13.43 -16.19 9.63
CA PRO A 531 -14.03 -17.52 9.75
C PRO A 531 -12.97 -18.58 10.04
N LYS A 532 -13.33 -19.56 10.88
CA LYS A 532 -12.45 -20.68 11.22
C LYS A 532 -12.41 -21.74 10.13
N ASP A 533 -13.53 -21.95 9.44
CA ASP A 533 -13.58 -22.81 8.26
C ASP A 533 -13.20 -21.98 7.02
N PRO A 534 -12.10 -22.31 6.32
CA PRO A 534 -11.71 -21.64 5.08
C PRO A 534 -12.79 -21.65 3.99
N LYS A 535 -13.76 -22.58 4.03
CA LYS A 535 -14.91 -22.62 3.11
C LYS A 535 -15.80 -21.39 3.22
N ASP A 536 -15.82 -20.73 4.38
CA ASP A 536 -16.60 -19.51 4.60
C ASP A 536 -15.82 -18.23 4.21
N ALA A 537 -14.55 -18.33 3.82
CA ALA A 537 -13.75 -17.18 3.42
C ALA A 537 -14.34 -16.40 2.23
N PRO A 538 -14.82 -17.04 1.15
CA PRO A 538 -15.44 -16.33 0.03
C PRO A 538 -16.71 -15.56 0.44
N LYS A 539 -17.47 -16.05 1.43
CA LYS A 539 -18.67 -15.36 1.96
C LYS A 539 -18.34 -14.04 2.64
N ARG A 540 -17.07 -13.83 3.00
CA ARG A 540 -16.55 -12.58 3.58
C ARG A 540 -15.56 -11.87 2.66
N ASN A 541 -15.52 -12.25 1.38
CA ASN A 541 -14.61 -11.69 0.39
C ASN A 541 -13.12 -11.80 0.78
N LEU A 542 -12.76 -12.88 1.48
CA LEU A 542 -11.38 -13.15 1.89
C LEU A 542 -10.71 -14.12 0.92
N VAL A 543 -9.44 -13.89 0.63
CA VAL A 543 -8.60 -14.74 -0.21
C VAL A 543 -7.89 -15.80 0.64
N CYS A 544 -7.71 -17.00 0.09
CA CYS A 544 -6.98 -18.07 0.77
C CYS A 544 -5.47 -17.95 0.53
N GLY A 545 -4.71 -17.76 1.60
CA GLY A 545 -3.25 -17.86 1.62
C GLY A 545 -2.73 -19.25 1.96
N LYS A 546 -1.43 -19.35 2.25
CA LYS A 546 -0.86 -20.56 2.84
C LYS A 546 -1.23 -20.63 4.32
N ASN A 547 -2.22 -21.45 4.67
CA ASN A 547 -2.70 -21.66 6.04
C ASN A 547 -3.23 -20.39 6.74
N VAL A 548 -3.65 -19.40 5.96
CA VAL A 548 -4.09 -18.08 6.47
C VAL A 548 -5.18 -17.53 5.56
N LEU A 549 -6.14 -16.79 6.13
CA LEU A 549 -7.10 -16.02 5.34
C LEU A 549 -6.61 -14.57 5.22
N ILE A 550 -6.79 -13.97 4.06
CA ILE A 550 -6.20 -12.69 3.68
C ILE A 550 -7.29 -11.74 3.21
N ASP A 551 -7.30 -10.53 3.73
CA ASP A 551 -7.99 -9.38 3.15
C ASP A 551 -6.98 -8.59 2.31
N MET A 552 -7.29 -8.42 1.03
CA MET A 552 -6.49 -7.65 0.05
C MET A 552 -7.32 -6.49 -0.52
N GLY A 553 -8.30 -5.99 0.24
CA GLY A 553 -9.23 -4.96 -0.23
C GLY A 553 -8.55 -3.69 -0.74
N ILE A 554 -7.38 -3.31 -0.20
CA ILE A 554 -6.63 -2.12 -0.69
C ILE A 554 -6.16 -2.32 -2.12
N HIS A 555 -5.52 -3.47 -2.40
CA HIS A 555 -5.03 -3.76 -3.75
C HIS A 555 -6.18 -3.81 -4.77
N THR A 556 -7.31 -4.44 -4.37
CA THR A 556 -8.54 -4.45 -5.17
C THR A 556 -9.08 -3.03 -5.43
N ALA A 557 -9.12 -2.17 -4.41
CA ALA A 557 -9.61 -0.79 -4.55
C ALA A 557 -8.74 0.04 -5.51
N TYR A 558 -7.42 -0.05 -5.40
CA TYR A 558 -6.50 0.61 -6.32
C TYR A 558 -6.72 0.15 -7.77
N ILE A 559 -6.77 -1.17 -8.01
CA ILE A 559 -7.01 -1.71 -9.37
C ILE A 559 -8.34 -1.18 -9.93
N LYS A 560 -9.40 -1.20 -9.13
CA LYS A 560 -10.73 -0.77 -9.58
C LYS A 560 -10.78 0.72 -9.90
N ALA A 561 -10.17 1.56 -9.07
CA ALA A 561 -10.08 2.99 -9.31
C ALA A 561 -9.23 3.34 -10.55
N ILE A 562 -8.10 2.65 -10.77
CA ILE A 562 -7.28 2.84 -11.98
C ILE A 562 -8.06 2.41 -13.23
N ARG A 563 -8.77 1.28 -13.16
CA ARG A 563 -9.57 0.77 -14.28
C ARG A 563 -10.77 1.66 -14.62
N SER A 564 -11.37 2.32 -13.64
CA SER A 564 -12.45 3.29 -13.87
C SER A 564 -11.98 4.63 -14.41
N ALA A 565 -10.70 4.99 -14.23
CA ALA A 565 -10.18 6.29 -14.62
C ALA A 565 -10.38 6.59 -16.12
N GLN A 566 -10.89 7.78 -16.42
CA GLN A 566 -11.19 8.26 -17.77
C GLN A 566 -10.33 9.44 -18.21
N HIS A 567 -9.90 10.29 -17.29
CA HIS A 567 -9.24 11.56 -17.59
C HIS A 567 -7.82 11.60 -17.03
N PHE A 568 -7.65 11.41 -15.73
CA PHE A 568 -6.32 11.42 -15.12
C PHE A 568 -6.24 10.67 -13.79
N ILE A 569 -5.01 10.35 -13.40
CA ILE A 569 -4.65 9.81 -12.10
C ILE A 569 -3.56 10.69 -11.48
N TYR A 570 -3.75 11.10 -10.22
CA TYR A 570 -2.74 11.76 -9.41
C TYR A 570 -2.42 10.89 -8.19
N ILE A 571 -1.16 10.50 -8.02
CA ILE A 571 -0.70 9.62 -6.94
C ILE A 571 0.41 10.30 -6.17
N GLU A 572 0.33 10.21 -4.85
CA GLU A 572 1.44 10.48 -3.95
C GLU A 572 1.71 9.25 -3.10
N SER A 573 2.94 8.74 -3.15
CA SER A 573 3.29 7.49 -2.46
C SER A 573 4.75 7.47 -2.04
N GLN A 574 5.03 7.05 -0.81
CA GLN A 574 6.40 6.85 -0.30
C GLN A 574 7.23 5.84 -1.13
N TYR A 575 6.58 4.84 -1.72
CA TYR A 575 7.20 3.85 -2.61
C TYR A 575 6.37 3.67 -3.86
N PHE A 576 7.02 3.40 -4.99
CA PHE A 576 6.36 3.05 -6.24
C PHE A 576 7.07 1.87 -6.93
N ILE A 577 6.75 0.65 -6.50
CA ILE A 577 7.40 -0.59 -6.96
C ILE A 577 6.35 -1.69 -7.15
N GLY A 578 6.33 -2.31 -8.33
CA GLY A 578 5.41 -3.41 -8.56
C GLY A 578 5.46 -3.98 -9.97
N SER A 579 4.60 -4.95 -10.18
CA SER A 579 4.42 -5.67 -11.45
C SER A 579 5.71 -6.29 -11.97
N SER A 580 6.52 -6.86 -11.06
CA SER A 580 7.86 -7.37 -11.40
C SER A 580 7.84 -8.45 -12.48
N TYR A 581 6.77 -9.23 -12.57
CA TYR A 581 6.56 -10.24 -13.60
C TYR A 581 6.70 -9.69 -15.04
N ASN A 582 6.54 -8.37 -15.23
CA ASN A 582 6.67 -7.70 -16.52
C ASN A 582 7.98 -6.89 -16.67
N TRP A 583 8.87 -6.88 -15.67
CA TRP A 583 10.20 -6.26 -15.83
C TRP A 583 11.06 -7.03 -16.82
N ASN A 584 12.00 -6.36 -17.47
CA ASN A 584 12.93 -7.01 -18.42
C ASN A 584 13.85 -8.07 -17.74
N GLN A 585 14.12 -7.91 -16.45
CA GLN A 585 14.95 -8.77 -15.63
C GLN A 585 14.32 -8.88 -14.22
N TYR A 586 14.71 -9.91 -13.46
CA TYR A 586 14.22 -10.13 -12.09
C TYR A 586 12.70 -10.36 -11.97
N LYS A 587 12.10 -10.99 -12.98
CA LYS A 587 10.65 -11.24 -13.04
C LYS A 587 10.10 -12.01 -11.83
N ASP A 588 10.90 -12.95 -11.33
CA ASP A 588 10.51 -13.88 -10.25
C ASP A 588 10.74 -13.35 -8.83
N ILE A 589 11.10 -12.07 -8.66
CA ILE A 589 11.37 -11.50 -7.31
C ILE A 589 10.09 -11.39 -6.45
N GLY A 590 8.91 -11.51 -7.06
CA GLY A 590 7.64 -11.62 -6.36
C GLY A 590 7.03 -10.29 -5.91
N ALA A 591 7.36 -9.17 -6.56
CA ALA A 591 6.66 -7.89 -6.40
C ALA A 591 5.47 -7.81 -7.38
N ASN A 592 4.50 -8.70 -7.17
CA ASN A 592 3.44 -9.00 -8.14
C ASN A 592 2.20 -8.10 -8.08
N ASN A 593 2.19 -7.05 -7.24
CA ASN A 593 1.07 -6.10 -7.24
C ASN A 593 0.89 -5.47 -8.63
N LEU A 594 -0.36 -5.37 -9.09
CA LEU A 594 -0.70 -4.93 -10.45
C LEU A 594 -0.67 -3.41 -10.67
N ILE A 595 -0.47 -2.60 -9.64
CA ILE A 595 -0.74 -1.15 -9.70
C ILE A 595 0.05 -0.44 -10.81
N PRO A 596 1.40 -0.58 -10.89
CA PRO A 596 2.16 0.07 -11.97
C PRO A 596 1.73 -0.37 -13.37
N MET A 597 1.45 -1.66 -13.55
CA MET A 597 1.05 -2.20 -14.84
C MET A 597 -0.36 -1.78 -15.25
N GLU A 598 -1.31 -1.71 -14.32
CA GLU A 598 -2.67 -1.21 -14.59
C GLU A 598 -2.64 0.26 -15.03
N ILE A 599 -1.79 1.11 -14.43
CA ILE A 599 -1.61 2.50 -14.87
C ILE A 599 -1.03 2.56 -16.29
N ALA A 600 0.02 1.80 -16.56
CA ALA A 600 0.67 1.78 -17.87
C ALA A 600 -0.28 1.25 -18.97
N LEU A 601 -1.07 0.22 -18.66
CA LEU A 601 -2.07 -0.33 -19.58
C LEU A 601 -3.25 0.62 -19.79
N LYS A 602 -3.74 1.29 -18.74
CA LYS A 602 -4.77 2.33 -18.87
C LYS A 602 -4.34 3.45 -19.82
N ILE A 603 -3.10 3.94 -19.67
CA ILE A 603 -2.54 4.93 -20.60
C ILE A 603 -2.44 4.36 -22.02
N ALA A 604 -1.89 3.14 -22.15
CA ALA A 604 -1.73 2.48 -23.45
C ALA A 604 -3.07 2.29 -24.19
N GLU A 605 -4.14 1.96 -23.48
CA GLU A 605 -5.49 1.87 -24.05
C GLU A 605 -5.99 3.22 -24.54
N LYS A 606 -5.91 4.26 -23.70
CA LYS A 606 -6.33 5.61 -24.06
C LYS A 606 -5.58 6.13 -25.29
N ILE A 607 -4.29 5.85 -25.39
CA ILE A 607 -3.48 6.12 -26.59
C ILE A 607 -4.04 5.41 -27.82
N ARG A 608 -4.31 4.09 -27.74
CA ARG A 608 -4.82 3.30 -28.88
C ARG A 608 -6.17 3.81 -29.39
N VAL A 609 -7.03 4.31 -28.50
CA VAL A 609 -8.33 4.89 -28.87
C VAL A 609 -8.27 6.41 -29.12
N HIS A 610 -7.07 7.00 -29.14
CA HIS A 610 -6.84 8.42 -29.41
C HIS A 610 -7.52 9.38 -28.40
N GLU A 611 -7.68 8.93 -27.16
CA GLU A 611 -8.20 9.74 -26.06
C GLU A 611 -7.06 10.30 -25.20
N ARG A 612 -7.25 11.52 -24.70
CA ARG A 612 -6.30 12.13 -23.76
C ARG A 612 -6.43 11.50 -22.38
N PHE A 613 -5.28 11.22 -21.77
CA PHE A 613 -5.18 10.74 -20.41
C PHE A 613 -3.83 11.15 -19.83
N ALA A 614 -3.77 11.39 -18.52
CA ALA A 614 -2.52 11.72 -17.83
C ALA A 614 -2.38 11.00 -16.49
N ALA A 615 -1.16 10.63 -16.14
CA ALA A 615 -0.81 10.12 -14.82
C ALA A 615 0.36 10.93 -14.23
N TYR A 616 0.16 11.42 -13.01
CA TYR A 616 1.10 12.20 -12.23
C TYR A 616 1.47 11.41 -10.98
N ILE A 617 2.74 11.12 -10.79
CA ILE A 617 3.22 10.32 -9.66
C ILE A 617 4.26 11.13 -8.88
N VAL A 618 3.95 11.46 -7.64
CA VAL A 618 4.85 12.13 -6.70
C VAL A 618 5.37 11.11 -5.69
N ILE A 619 6.69 10.98 -5.63
CA ILE A 619 7.42 10.02 -4.78
C ILE A 619 8.57 10.75 -4.09
N PRO A 620 9.11 10.26 -2.96
CA PRO A 620 10.24 10.94 -2.33
C PRO A 620 11.47 10.86 -3.25
N MET A 621 12.36 11.85 -3.14
CA MET A 621 13.57 11.89 -3.98
C MET A 621 14.39 10.61 -3.79
N TRP A 622 14.55 10.19 -2.53
CA TRP A 622 14.97 8.84 -2.13
C TRP A 622 14.15 8.35 -0.93
N PRO A 623 14.04 7.04 -0.69
CA PRO A 623 13.45 6.50 0.53
C PRO A 623 14.20 6.96 1.78
N GLU A 624 13.49 7.24 2.88
CA GLU A 624 14.04 7.75 4.14
C GLU A 624 15.30 7.01 4.61
N GLY A 625 16.28 7.78 5.09
CA GLY A 625 17.59 7.31 5.49
C GLY A 625 18.68 7.68 4.49
N ASN A 626 19.90 7.19 4.71
CA ASN A 626 21.04 7.56 3.88
C ASN A 626 20.93 6.93 2.46
N PRO A 627 20.95 7.74 1.38
CA PRO A 627 20.75 7.24 0.02
C PRO A 627 21.89 6.37 -0.49
N THR A 628 23.08 6.41 0.13
CA THR A 628 24.21 5.54 -0.23
C THR A 628 24.08 4.12 0.33
N TRP A 629 23.18 3.89 1.30
CA TRP A 629 23.01 2.56 1.89
C TRP A 629 22.47 1.55 0.88
N ALA A 630 22.98 0.32 0.96
CA ALA A 630 22.61 -0.76 0.05
C ALA A 630 21.09 -1.02 -0.01
N ALA A 631 20.37 -0.89 1.11
CA ALA A 631 18.92 -1.06 1.14
C ALA A 631 18.21 0.03 0.32
N THR A 632 18.58 1.30 0.53
CA THR A 632 18.03 2.44 -0.21
C THR A 632 18.35 2.33 -1.70
N GLN A 633 19.59 1.98 -2.05
CA GLN A 633 20.02 1.76 -3.43
C GLN A 633 19.25 0.61 -4.11
N MET A 634 18.92 -0.46 -3.38
CA MET A 634 18.08 -1.55 -3.92
C MET A 634 16.64 -1.10 -4.16
N VAL A 635 16.06 -0.31 -3.26
CA VAL A 635 14.70 0.23 -3.46
C VAL A 635 14.65 1.11 -4.72
N LEU A 636 15.62 2.03 -4.87
CA LEU A 636 15.75 2.89 -6.04
C LEU A 636 15.93 2.07 -7.33
N PHE A 637 16.69 0.98 -7.27
CA PHE A 637 16.84 0.07 -8.41
C PHE A 637 15.51 -0.58 -8.83
N TRP A 638 14.71 -1.04 -7.88
CA TRP A 638 13.39 -1.62 -8.19
C TRP A 638 12.38 -0.58 -8.68
N GLN A 639 12.45 0.63 -8.16
CA GLN A 639 11.67 1.76 -8.66
C GLN A 639 12.06 2.08 -10.12
N HIS A 640 13.36 2.13 -10.43
CA HIS A 640 13.86 2.30 -11.80
C HIS A 640 13.34 1.22 -12.76
N LYS A 641 13.38 -0.07 -12.34
CA LYS A 641 12.82 -1.17 -13.15
C LYS A 641 11.31 -1.03 -13.37
N THR A 642 10.58 -0.54 -12.38
CA THR A 642 9.15 -0.26 -12.47
C THR A 642 8.87 0.87 -13.46
N MET A 643 9.57 2.00 -13.34
CA MET A 643 9.47 3.13 -14.29
C MET A 643 9.80 2.69 -15.72
N GLN A 644 10.89 1.93 -15.89
CA GLN A 644 11.34 1.44 -17.19
C GLN A 644 10.26 0.58 -17.87
N MET A 645 9.63 -0.33 -17.14
CA MET A 645 8.53 -1.16 -17.65
C MET A 645 7.33 -0.32 -18.09
N MET A 646 6.93 0.68 -17.29
CA MET A 646 5.79 1.53 -17.61
C MET A 646 6.04 2.36 -18.88
N TYR A 647 7.20 3.02 -18.96
CA TYR A 647 7.53 3.84 -20.11
C TYR A 647 7.72 3.04 -21.40
N GLU A 648 8.29 1.83 -21.34
CA GLU A 648 8.34 0.90 -22.50
C GLU A 648 6.94 0.49 -22.96
N THR A 649 6.02 0.26 -22.02
CA THR A 649 4.62 -0.11 -22.33
C THR A 649 3.90 1.04 -23.04
N ILE A 650 4.09 2.27 -22.57
CA ILE A 650 3.49 3.47 -23.17
C ILE A 650 4.10 3.76 -24.55
N HIS A 651 5.42 3.71 -24.68
CA HIS A 651 6.10 3.90 -25.96
C HIS A 651 5.62 2.88 -27.00
N LYS A 652 5.47 1.61 -26.61
CA LYS A 652 4.92 0.58 -27.48
C LYS A 652 3.51 0.94 -27.98
N ALA A 653 2.65 1.47 -27.12
CA ALA A 653 1.31 1.90 -27.49
C ALA A 653 1.32 3.10 -28.46
N LEU A 654 2.25 4.04 -28.29
CA LEU A 654 2.43 5.16 -29.23
C LEU A 654 2.79 4.64 -30.63
N VAL A 655 3.75 3.72 -30.72
CA VAL A 655 4.15 3.09 -32.00
C VAL A 655 3.00 2.30 -32.62
N GLU A 656 2.26 1.52 -31.81
CA GLU A 656 1.08 0.78 -32.28
C GLU A 656 -0.02 1.70 -32.83
N ALA A 657 -0.11 2.94 -32.34
CA ALA A 657 -1.08 3.95 -32.79
C ALA A 657 -0.55 4.91 -33.87
N GLY A 658 0.74 4.87 -34.22
CA GLY A 658 1.37 5.82 -35.15
C GLY A 658 1.51 7.23 -34.58
N LEU A 659 1.72 7.35 -33.27
CA LEU A 659 1.73 8.60 -32.50
C LEU A 659 3.12 8.95 -31.91
N GLU A 660 4.13 8.13 -32.16
CA GLU A 660 5.49 8.24 -31.61
C GLU A 660 6.27 9.50 -32.04
N ASP A 661 5.92 10.07 -33.19
CA ASP A 661 6.50 11.34 -33.66
C ASP A 661 5.78 12.57 -33.11
N ALA A 662 4.50 12.41 -32.76
CA ALA A 662 3.63 13.49 -32.28
C ALA A 662 3.73 13.70 -30.77
N TYR A 663 3.92 12.62 -30.01
CA TYR A 663 3.94 12.63 -28.55
C TYR A 663 5.13 11.89 -27.97
N SER A 664 5.57 12.32 -26.78
CA SER A 664 6.50 11.55 -25.96
C SER A 664 5.76 10.76 -24.87
N PRO A 665 6.36 9.70 -24.29
CA PRO A 665 5.77 9.02 -23.13
C PRO A 665 5.48 9.96 -21.94
N GLN A 666 6.29 11.02 -21.78
CA GLN A 666 6.10 12.05 -20.74
C GLN A 666 4.96 13.03 -21.04
N ASP A 667 4.32 12.97 -22.21
CA ASP A 667 3.05 13.65 -22.46
C ASP A 667 1.85 12.87 -21.87
N PHE A 668 2.09 11.71 -21.21
CA PHE A 668 1.07 10.88 -20.56
C PHE A 668 1.44 10.45 -19.14
N LEU A 669 2.71 10.13 -18.85
CA LEU A 669 3.17 9.67 -17.54
C LEU A 669 4.34 10.50 -17.02
N ASN A 670 4.19 11.11 -15.85
CA ASN A 670 5.25 11.91 -15.23
C ASN A 670 5.51 11.51 -13.78
N PHE A 671 6.79 11.38 -13.44
CA PHE A 671 7.26 11.19 -12.07
C PHE A 671 7.89 12.48 -11.56
N TYR A 672 7.56 12.82 -10.31
CA TYR A 672 8.05 13.99 -9.59
C TYR A 672 8.53 13.59 -8.20
N CYS A 673 9.35 14.44 -7.60
CA CYS A 673 9.61 14.44 -6.16
C CYS A 673 9.45 15.86 -5.62
N LEU A 674 9.53 16.01 -4.29
CA LEU A 674 9.46 17.31 -3.65
C LEU A 674 10.81 17.73 -3.07
N GLY A 675 11.10 19.03 -3.08
CA GLY A 675 12.28 19.59 -2.46
C GLY A 675 12.13 21.08 -2.16
N ASN A 676 12.87 21.55 -1.17
CA ASN A 676 12.89 22.95 -0.79
C ASN A 676 14.33 23.50 -0.76
N ARG A 677 14.44 24.82 -0.91
CA ARG A 677 15.68 25.57 -0.81
C ARG A 677 15.40 26.95 -0.23
N GLU A 678 16.10 27.30 0.84
CA GLU A 678 15.93 28.55 1.57
C GLU A 678 17.14 29.47 1.36
N ALA A 679 16.88 30.73 1.02
CA ALA A 679 17.89 31.77 1.03
C ALA A 679 18.42 32.02 2.46
N LEU A 680 19.57 32.68 2.55
CA LEU A 680 20.08 33.17 3.84
C LEU A 680 19.24 34.38 4.27
N ASP A 681 18.79 34.38 5.52
CA ASP A 681 18.17 35.55 6.12
C ASP A 681 19.26 36.54 6.59
N GLU A 682 18.97 37.84 6.64
CA GLU A 682 19.93 38.86 7.11
C GLU A 682 20.31 38.60 8.58
N GLY A 683 21.54 38.13 8.81
CA GLY A 683 22.08 37.83 10.15
C GLY A 683 22.44 36.36 10.41
N ASP A 684 22.14 35.45 9.48
CA ASP A 684 22.28 34.00 9.64
C ASP A 684 23.71 33.48 9.33
N LEU A 685 24.73 34.15 9.88
CA LEU A 685 26.14 33.77 9.74
C LEU A 685 26.63 33.00 10.98
N SER A 686 26.32 31.70 11.06
CA SER A 686 27.00 30.82 12.02
C SER A 686 28.13 30.05 11.33
N GLU A 687 29.38 30.34 11.68
CA GLU A 687 30.53 29.53 11.26
C GLU A 687 30.45 28.13 11.90
N SER A 688 30.25 27.11 11.07
CA SER A 688 30.24 25.71 11.51
C SER A 688 31.62 25.07 11.37
N ASN A 689 32.10 24.44 12.44
CA ASN A 689 33.40 23.74 12.53
C ASN A 689 33.44 22.38 11.79
N SER A 690 32.49 22.08 10.90
CA SER A 690 32.45 20.78 10.20
C SER A 690 33.20 20.83 8.87
N PRO A 691 33.80 19.71 8.39
CA PRO A 691 34.48 19.71 7.09
C PRO A 691 33.50 20.05 5.96
N ALA A 692 33.86 21.00 5.10
CA ALA A 692 32.98 21.52 4.05
C ALA A 692 32.49 20.47 3.02
N ASN A 693 33.16 19.32 2.91
CA ASN A 693 32.90 18.29 1.90
C ASN A 693 32.10 17.08 2.41
N THR A 694 31.56 17.10 3.64
CA THR A 694 30.63 16.04 4.10
C THR A 694 29.20 16.35 3.66
N PRO A 695 28.29 15.36 3.62
CA PRO A 695 26.87 15.61 3.34
C PRO A 695 26.25 16.70 4.24
N GLN A 696 26.64 16.76 5.51
CA GLN A 696 26.22 17.81 6.46
C GLN A 696 26.79 19.19 6.10
N GLY A 697 28.06 19.25 5.68
CA GLY A 697 28.69 20.49 5.21
C GLY A 697 28.01 21.02 3.95
N LEU A 698 27.75 20.14 2.99
CA LEU A 698 27.09 20.46 1.74
C LEU A 698 25.63 20.87 1.93
N GLY A 699 24.85 20.16 2.76
CA GLY A 699 23.46 20.51 3.05
C GLY A 699 23.31 21.91 3.65
N ARG A 700 24.21 22.29 4.56
CA ARG A 700 24.30 23.65 5.12
C ARG A 700 24.71 24.69 4.09
N LYS A 701 25.73 24.39 3.31
CA LYS A 701 26.27 25.31 2.30
C LYS A 701 25.27 25.62 1.20
N ASN A 702 24.63 24.58 0.65
CA ASN A 702 23.77 24.69 -0.52
C ASN A 702 22.31 25.00 -0.16
N ARG A 703 21.97 24.90 1.14
CA ARG A 703 20.69 25.25 1.76
C ARG A 703 19.47 24.61 1.09
N ARG A 704 19.59 23.34 0.72
CA ARG A 704 18.53 22.58 0.06
C ARG A 704 18.39 21.20 0.70
N PHE A 705 17.17 20.67 0.69
CA PHE A 705 16.90 19.27 1.05
C PHE A 705 15.61 18.80 0.40
N MET A 706 15.42 17.48 0.28
CA MET A 706 14.14 16.94 -0.20
C MET A 706 13.05 17.23 0.83
N ILE A 707 11.81 17.44 0.35
CA ILE A 707 10.63 17.33 1.20
C ILE A 707 10.21 15.87 1.10
N TYR A 708 10.13 15.18 2.24
CA TYR A 708 9.89 13.75 2.25
C TYR A 708 8.41 13.45 2.00
N VAL A 709 8.14 12.87 0.84
CA VAL A 709 6.80 12.39 0.47
C VAL A 709 6.53 11.09 1.20
N HIS A 710 5.87 11.19 2.35
CA HIS A 710 5.38 10.05 3.11
C HIS A 710 3.92 9.72 2.77
N SER A 711 3.25 10.54 1.97
CA SER A 711 1.90 10.31 1.44
C SER A 711 1.65 8.85 1.00
N LYS A 712 0.40 8.39 1.15
CA LYS A 712 -0.13 7.18 0.48
C LYS A 712 -1.55 7.43 0.01
N GLY A 713 -1.68 8.10 -1.13
CA GLY A 713 -2.98 8.44 -1.69
C GLY A 713 -3.03 8.45 -3.22
N MET A 714 -4.26 8.41 -3.73
CA MET A 714 -4.57 8.47 -5.15
C MET A 714 -5.87 9.23 -5.37
N ILE A 715 -5.85 10.19 -6.30
CA ILE A 715 -7.02 10.92 -6.80
C ILE A 715 -7.26 10.48 -8.24
N VAL A 716 -8.52 10.19 -8.56
CA VAL A 716 -8.96 9.77 -9.90
C VAL A 716 -10.03 10.73 -10.37
N ASP A 717 -9.78 11.35 -11.52
CA ASP A 717 -10.74 12.19 -12.27
C ASP A 717 -11.40 13.33 -11.46
N ASP A 718 -10.76 13.77 -10.37
CA ASP A 718 -11.31 14.71 -9.38
C ASP A 718 -12.63 14.28 -8.70
N GLU A 719 -13.07 13.03 -8.88
CA GLU A 719 -14.32 12.50 -8.30
C GLU A 719 -14.10 11.44 -7.20
N TYR A 720 -12.95 10.77 -7.17
CA TYR A 720 -12.67 9.71 -6.20
C TYR A 720 -11.28 9.84 -5.61
N VAL A 721 -11.18 9.54 -4.32
CA VAL A 721 -9.93 9.60 -3.56
C VAL A 721 -9.73 8.32 -2.75
N ILE A 722 -8.49 7.82 -2.70
CA ILE A 722 -8.01 6.80 -1.76
C ILE A 722 -6.96 7.44 -0.87
N ILE A 723 -7.09 7.33 0.45
CA ILE A 723 -6.08 7.75 1.44
C ILE A 723 -5.92 6.65 2.49
N GLY A 724 -4.68 6.35 2.88
CA GLY A 724 -4.43 5.35 3.92
C GLY A 724 -2.96 5.22 4.29
N SER A 725 -2.58 4.05 4.79
CA SER A 725 -1.21 3.73 5.21
C SER A 725 -0.42 2.93 4.18
N ALA A 726 -1.09 2.42 3.13
CA ALA A 726 -0.54 1.44 2.20
C ALA A 726 0.30 2.07 1.08
N ASN A 727 1.60 1.79 1.08
CA ASN A 727 2.51 2.18 0.02
C ASN A 727 2.25 1.38 -1.27
N ILE A 728 2.61 1.92 -2.44
CA ILE A 728 2.63 1.16 -3.70
C ILE A 728 3.88 0.27 -3.74
N ASN A 729 3.83 -0.82 -2.97
CA ASN A 729 4.81 -1.90 -2.98
C ASN A 729 4.16 -3.23 -2.56
N GLN A 730 4.89 -4.33 -2.72
CA GLN A 730 4.35 -5.65 -2.34
C GLN A 730 4.15 -5.80 -0.82
N ARG A 731 4.92 -5.08 0.00
CA ARG A 731 4.82 -5.10 1.47
C ARG A 731 3.45 -4.63 1.95
N SER A 732 2.89 -3.59 1.34
CA SER A 732 1.58 -3.06 1.70
C SER A 732 0.44 -3.71 0.91
N MET A 733 0.67 -4.16 -0.33
CA MET A 733 -0.41 -4.65 -1.20
C MET A 733 -0.73 -6.15 -1.06
N GLU A 734 0.13 -6.97 -0.44
CA GLU A 734 -0.04 -8.44 -0.41
C GLU A 734 -1.01 -8.96 0.68
N GLY A 735 -1.35 -8.15 1.69
CA GLY A 735 -2.21 -8.56 2.82
C GLY A 735 -1.53 -9.45 3.88
N THR A 736 -0.58 -10.31 3.49
CA THR A 736 0.15 -11.20 4.42
C THR A 736 1.49 -10.66 4.92
N ARG A 737 1.90 -9.48 4.46
CA ARG A 737 3.13 -8.80 4.89
C ARG A 737 2.80 -7.80 5.98
N ASP A 738 2.85 -6.51 5.70
CA ASP A 738 2.48 -5.48 6.66
C ASP A 738 0.95 -5.38 6.74
N THR A 739 0.43 -5.01 7.91
CA THR A 739 -1.00 -4.71 8.02
C THR A 739 -1.25 -3.25 7.71
N GLU A 740 -2.16 -2.97 6.78
CA GLU A 740 -2.49 -1.63 6.30
C GLU A 740 -4.00 -1.36 6.38
N ILE A 741 -4.37 -0.09 6.30
CA ILE A 741 -5.75 0.38 6.22
C ILE A 741 -5.81 1.58 5.28
N ALA A 742 -6.91 1.69 4.52
CA ALA A 742 -7.20 2.85 3.69
C ALA A 742 -8.71 3.07 3.63
N MET A 743 -9.12 4.28 3.27
CA MET A 743 -10.48 4.57 2.84
C MET A 743 -10.46 4.92 1.35
N GLY A 744 -11.56 4.63 0.66
CA GLY A 744 -11.88 5.24 -0.61
C GLY A 744 -13.22 5.95 -0.53
N ALA A 745 -13.30 7.14 -1.15
CA ALA A 745 -14.44 8.01 -0.99
C ALA A 745 -14.74 8.82 -2.26
N TYR A 746 -16.01 9.13 -2.48
CA TYR A 746 -16.49 10.08 -3.49
C TYR A 746 -17.71 10.85 -2.96
N GLN A 747 -17.99 12.00 -3.57
CA GLN A 747 -19.23 12.74 -3.35
C GLN A 747 -20.22 12.39 -4.48
N PRO A 748 -21.39 11.79 -4.21
CA PRO A 748 -22.35 11.37 -5.23
C PRO A 748 -22.98 12.54 -6.00
N HIS A 749 -22.82 13.78 -5.55
CA HIS A 749 -23.24 14.99 -6.26
C HIS A 749 -22.14 15.58 -7.16
N HIS A 750 -20.89 15.16 -6.99
CA HIS A 750 -19.72 15.65 -7.72
C HIS A 750 -19.01 14.49 -8.43
N THR A 751 -19.71 13.83 -9.34
CA THR A 751 -19.15 12.79 -10.23
C THR A 751 -19.37 13.15 -11.70
N TRP A 752 -18.50 12.65 -12.58
CA TRP A 752 -18.65 12.79 -14.02
C TRP A 752 -19.97 12.21 -14.51
N ALA A 753 -20.38 11.07 -13.97
CA ALA A 753 -21.62 10.40 -14.33
C ALA A 753 -22.88 11.22 -14.03
N ARG A 754 -22.83 12.15 -13.06
CA ARG A 754 -23.97 12.99 -12.68
C ARG A 754 -23.90 14.39 -13.26
N LYS A 755 -22.70 14.95 -13.36
CA LYS A 755 -22.51 16.33 -13.84
C LYS A 755 -22.33 16.43 -15.36
N GLU A 756 -21.88 15.36 -16.02
CA GLU A 756 -21.48 15.38 -17.43
C GLU A 756 -20.38 16.43 -17.74
N SER A 757 -19.69 16.89 -16.70
CA SER A 757 -18.63 17.91 -16.73
C SER A 757 -17.67 17.70 -15.55
N SER A 758 -16.54 18.41 -15.55
CA SER A 758 -15.55 18.32 -14.48
C SER A 758 -16.18 18.50 -13.08
N PRO A 759 -16.00 17.53 -12.16
CA PRO A 759 -16.47 17.65 -10.78
C PRO A 759 -15.60 18.66 -10.03
N MET A 760 -16.24 19.62 -9.35
CA MET A 760 -15.54 20.65 -8.56
C MET A 760 -15.97 20.59 -7.10
N GLY A 761 -16.01 19.37 -6.54
CA GLY A 761 -16.28 19.11 -5.12
C GLY A 761 -15.02 19.23 -4.24
N GLN A 762 -15.09 18.70 -3.03
CA GLN A 762 -13.99 18.67 -2.06
C GLN A 762 -12.75 17.93 -2.59
N ILE A 763 -12.91 16.89 -3.42
CA ILE A 763 -11.77 16.14 -4.00
C ILE A 763 -10.99 17.01 -5.01
N TYR A 764 -11.70 17.73 -5.88
CA TYR A 764 -11.11 18.74 -6.77
C TYR A 764 -10.40 19.84 -5.96
N GLY A 765 -11.06 20.37 -4.93
CA GLY A 765 -10.49 21.39 -4.05
C GLY A 765 -9.20 20.91 -3.39
N TYR A 766 -9.19 19.68 -2.89
CA TYR A 766 -8.02 19.05 -2.30
C TYR A 766 -6.87 18.91 -3.29
N ARG A 767 -7.15 18.43 -4.51
CA ARG A 767 -6.14 18.27 -5.56
C ARG A 767 -5.57 19.62 -6.03
N MET A 768 -6.41 20.64 -6.17
CA MET A 768 -5.98 22.02 -6.44
C MET A 768 -5.14 22.58 -5.28
N SER A 769 -5.48 22.28 -4.03
CA SER A 769 -4.72 22.71 -2.85
C SER A 769 -3.32 22.10 -2.80
N LEU A 770 -3.21 20.78 -3.03
CA LEU A 770 -1.93 20.09 -3.16
C LEU A 770 -1.10 20.68 -4.30
N TRP A 771 -1.73 21.00 -5.44
CA TRP A 771 -1.02 21.63 -6.56
C TRP A 771 -0.59 23.07 -6.24
N ALA A 772 -1.36 23.83 -5.46
CA ALA A 772 -0.95 25.16 -5.02
C ALA A 772 0.30 25.11 -4.14
N GLU A 773 0.36 24.14 -3.22
CA GLU A 773 1.53 23.83 -2.40
C GLU A 773 2.74 23.42 -3.26
N HIS A 774 2.54 22.44 -4.14
CA HIS A 774 3.64 21.85 -4.90
C HIS A 774 4.16 22.76 -6.00
N LEU A 775 3.30 23.50 -6.69
CA LEU A 775 3.68 24.34 -7.82
C LEU A 775 3.93 25.80 -7.41
N GLY A 776 3.49 26.21 -6.22
CA GLY A 776 3.61 27.58 -5.71
C GLY A 776 2.68 28.60 -6.38
N VAL A 777 1.91 28.17 -7.40
CA VAL A 777 0.95 28.99 -8.15
C VAL A 777 -0.21 28.11 -8.64
N LEU A 778 -1.32 28.75 -9.02
CA LEU A 778 -2.44 28.12 -9.69
C LEU A 778 -2.70 28.77 -11.04
N GLU A 779 -2.88 27.95 -12.07
CA GLU A 779 -3.15 28.36 -13.44
C GLU A 779 -4.39 27.63 -13.98
N ASP A 780 -5.11 28.26 -14.90
CA ASP A 780 -6.37 27.73 -15.43
C ASP A 780 -6.22 26.34 -16.07
N CYS A 781 -5.06 26.05 -16.68
CA CYS A 781 -4.82 24.73 -17.27
C CYS A 781 -4.85 23.59 -16.21
N PHE A 782 -4.60 23.89 -14.93
CA PHE A 782 -4.62 22.90 -13.85
C PHE A 782 -6.04 22.39 -13.53
N THR A 783 -7.07 23.06 -14.03
CA THR A 783 -8.47 22.59 -13.96
C THR A 783 -8.75 21.43 -14.93
N ARG A 784 -7.81 21.15 -15.84
CA ARG A 784 -7.89 20.08 -16.84
C ARG A 784 -6.61 19.22 -16.86
N PRO A 785 -6.39 18.38 -15.84
CA PRO A 785 -5.14 17.64 -15.69
C PRO A 785 -4.87 16.65 -16.83
N GLU A 786 -5.88 16.21 -17.58
CA GLU A 786 -5.71 15.33 -18.74
C GLU A 786 -5.15 16.05 -19.98
N SER A 787 -5.26 17.38 -20.01
CA SER A 787 -4.92 18.19 -21.17
C SER A 787 -3.40 18.20 -21.42
N LEU A 788 -3.02 18.21 -22.70
CA LEU A 788 -1.60 18.28 -23.09
C LEU A 788 -0.92 19.56 -22.58
N GLU A 789 -1.67 20.66 -22.57
CA GLU A 789 -1.22 21.95 -22.02
C GLU A 789 -0.86 21.82 -20.54
N CYS A 790 -1.77 21.29 -19.72
CA CYS A 790 -1.52 21.07 -18.30
C CYS A 790 -0.30 20.16 -18.07
N VAL A 791 -0.25 19.01 -18.73
CA VAL A 791 0.86 18.05 -18.58
C VAL A 791 2.20 18.71 -18.89
N ARG A 792 2.29 19.43 -20.01
CA ARG A 792 3.53 20.13 -20.42
C ARG A 792 3.86 21.29 -19.48
N ARG A 793 2.86 22.02 -18.99
CA ARG A 793 3.06 23.10 -18.04
C ARG A 793 3.62 22.60 -16.72
N VAL A 794 2.99 21.62 -16.09
CA VAL A 794 3.47 20.99 -14.85
C VAL A 794 4.87 20.40 -15.04
N ARG A 795 5.14 19.73 -16.16
CA ARG A 795 6.49 19.21 -16.48
C ARG A 795 7.53 20.32 -16.57
N SER A 796 7.21 21.41 -17.28
CA SER A 796 8.13 22.55 -17.42
C SER A 796 8.43 23.24 -16.09
N MET A 797 7.44 23.31 -15.19
CA MET A 797 7.63 23.86 -13.84
C MET A 797 8.51 22.93 -12.99
N GLY A 798 8.27 21.62 -13.05
CA GLY A 798 9.11 20.63 -12.36
C GLY A 798 10.57 20.66 -12.85
N GLU A 799 10.80 20.90 -14.14
CA GLU A 799 12.13 21.08 -14.73
C GLU A 799 12.81 22.38 -14.26
N ALA A 800 12.07 23.49 -14.26
CA ALA A 800 12.57 24.77 -13.75
C ALA A 800 12.93 24.69 -12.26
N ASN A 801 12.06 24.09 -11.44
CA ASN A 801 12.29 23.90 -10.01
C ASN A 801 13.47 22.94 -9.75
N TRP A 802 13.63 21.86 -10.54
CA TRP A 802 14.82 20.99 -10.44
C TRP A 802 16.10 21.78 -10.73
N ASN A 803 16.13 22.60 -11.78
CA ASN A 803 17.29 23.40 -12.12
C ASN A 803 17.64 24.40 -11.00
N GLN A 804 16.62 25.03 -10.40
CA GLN A 804 16.81 25.91 -9.26
C GLN A 804 17.32 25.16 -8.02
N PHE A 805 16.71 24.01 -7.70
CA PHE A 805 17.11 23.14 -6.61
C PHE A 805 18.56 22.67 -6.78
N ALA A 806 18.93 22.22 -7.98
CA ALA A 806 20.23 21.63 -8.29
C ALA A 806 21.35 22.67 -8.53
N SER A 807 21.02 23.95 -8.70
CA SER A 807 21.98 25.05 -8.94
C SER A 807 23.05 25.19 -7.86
N ASN A 808 24.24 25.66 -8.24
CA ASN A 808 25.30 26.04 -7.30
C ASN A 808 25.00 27.34 -6.54
N GLU A 809 24.09 28.18 -7.07
CA GLU A 809 23.68 29.43 -6.44
C GLU A 809 22.49 29.21 -5.51
N VAL A 810 22.61 29.66 -4.26
CA VAL A 810 21.53 29.59 -3.27
C VAL A 810 20.45 30.60 -3.62
N SER A 811 19.21 30.15 -3.68
CA SER A 811 18.03 30.98 -3.95
C SER A 811 16.82 30.43 -3.21
N GLU A 812 15.83 31.30 -2.99
CA GLU A 812 14.54 30.92 -2.38
C GLU A 812 13.66 30.18 -3.39
N MET A 813 13.21 28.98 -3.03
CA MET A 813 12.20 28.24 -3.78
C MET A 813 10.80 28.56 -3.28
N ARG A 814 9.85 28.68 -4.23
CA ARG A 814 8.42 28.86 -3.93
C ARG A 814 7.57 27.66 -4.35
N GLY A 815 8.01 26.92 -5.36
CA GLY A 815 7.39 25.67 -5.78
C GLY A 815 8.29 24.50 -5.36
N HIS A 816 7.66 23.46 -4.83
CA HIS A 816 8.33 22.28 -4.28
C HIS A 816 8.41 21.12 -5.27
N LEU A 817 7.55 21.09 -6.29
CA LEU A 817 7.49 20.01 -7.28
C LEU A 817 8.73 20.04 -8.15
N LEU A 818 9.55 18.98 -8.07
CA LEU A 818 10.72 18.76 -8.89
C LEU A 818 10.44 17.65 -9.88
N LYS A 819 10.92 17.79 -11.12
CA LYS A 819 11.05 16.63 -12.02
C LYS A 819 11.83 15.55 -11.27
N TYR A 820 11.31 14.32 -11.21
CA TYR A 820 12.11 13.22 -10.65
C TYR A 820 13.40 13.12 -11.46
N PRO A 821 14.59 12.93 -10.84
CA PRO A 821 15.87 13.19 -11.51
C PRO A 821 16.31 12.10 -12.51
N VAL A 822 15.38 11.67 -13.35
CA VAL A 822 15.56 10.75 -14.47
C VAL A 822 15.21 11.41 -15.80
N GLU A 823 15.99 11.07 -16.82
CA GLU A 823 15.69 11.34 -18.21
C GLU A 823 14.88 10.17 -18.79
N VAL A 824 13.86 10.48 -19.58
CA VAL A 824 13.10 9.49 -20.35
C VAL A 824 13.22 9.84 -21.82
N ASP A 825 13.88 8.98 -22.58
CA ASP A 825 14.00 9.21 -24.02
C ASP A 825 12.68 8.92 -24.76
N ARG A 826 12.63 9.25 -26.06
CA ARG A 826 11.44 9.03 -26.89
C ARG A 826 11.04 7.55 -27.00
N ASN A 827 11.98 6.63 -26.75
CA ASN A 827 11.78 5.18 -26.81
C ASN A 827 11.36 4.60 -25.44
N GLY A 828 11.16 5.47 -24.43
CA GLY A 828 10.78 5.07 -23.08
C GLY A 828 11.93 4.52 -22.25
N LYS A 829 13.20 4.71 -22.64
CA LYS A 829 14.35 4.33 -21.79
C LYS A 829 14.55 5.34 -20.68
N VAL A 830 14.71 4.84 -19.46
CA VAL A 830 14.88 5.63 -18.24
C VAL A 830 16.35 5.63 -17.84
N LYS A 831 16.95 6.81 -17.77
CA LYS A 831 18.34 7.02 -17.33
C LYS A 831 18.38 8.10 -16.26
N HIS A 832 19.50 8.22 -15.55
CA HIS A 832 19.71 9.39 -14.69
C HIS A 832 19.76 10.66 -15.54
N LEU A 833 19.39 11.81 -14.98
CA LEU A 833 19.55 13.09 -15.70
C LEU A 833 21.04 13.36 -16.02
N PRO A 834 21.36 13.88 -17.20
CA PRO A 834 22.74 14.22 -17.56
C PRO A 834 23.41 15.13 -16.50
N GLY A 835 24.59 14.73 -16.03
CA GLY A 835 25.32 15.45 -14.96
C GLY A 835 24.91 15.09 -13.53
N TYR A 836 23.89 14.25 -13.35
CA TYR A 836 23.36 13.85 -12.05
C TYR A 836 23.30 12.32 -11.93
N GLU A 837 24.46 11.67 -11.80
CA GLU A 837 24.49 10.22 -11.51
C GLU A 837 24.04 9.92 -10.07
N THR A 838 24.33 10.84 -9.15
CA THR A 838 24.00 10.74 -7.73
C THR A 838 23.17 11.92 -7.24
N PHE A 839 22.47 11.76 -6.11
CA PHE A 839 21.68 12.85 -5.54
C PHE A 839 22.57 14.00 -5.06
N PRO A 840 22.16 15.27 -5.29
CA PRO A 840 22.93 16.42 -4.84
C PRO A 840 23.21 16.38 -3.34
N ASP A 841 24.44 16.72 -2.95
CA ASP A 841 24.94 16.86 -1.57
C ASP A 841 25.06 15.58 -0.74
N VAL A 842 24.19 14.59 -0.95
CA VAL A 842 24.11 13.37 -0.12
C VAL A 842 24.63 12.10 -0.82
N GLY A 843 24.83 12.15 -2.14
CA GLY A 843 25.32 11.01 -2.92
C GLY A 843 24.28 9.90 -3.11
N GLY A 844 24.74 8.70 -3.47
CA GLY A 844 23.88 7.55 -3.80
C GLY A 844 23.33 7.64 -5.23
N ASN A 845 23.38 6.55 -5.98
CA ASN A 845 22.97 6.57 -7.39
C ASN A 845 21.45 6.77 -7.51
N ILE A 846 21.04 7.69 -8.39
CA ILE A 846 19.62 8.03 -8.59
C ILE A 846 18.81 6.83 -9.11
N VAL A 847 19.40 6.06 -10.04
CA VAL A 847 18.77 4.83 -10.57
C VAL A 847 18.99 3.60 -9.68
N GLY A 848 19.60 3.79 -8.51
CA GLY A 848 19.93 2.74 -7.56
C GLY A 848 21.00 1.75 -8.05
N SER A 849 21.35 0.80 -7.19
CA SER A 849 22.25 -0.29 -7.51
C SER A 849 21.82 -1.58 -6.83
N PHE A 850 22.00 -2.70 -7.55
CA PHE A 850 21.75 -4.03 -7.00
C PHE A 850 22.93 -4.52 -6.13
N PHE A 851 24.14 -4.04 -6.41
CA PHE A 851 25.34 -4.35 -5.65
C PHE A 851 25.56 -3.30 -4.58
N ALA A 852 25.82 -3.72 -3.35
CA ALA A 852 26.39 -2.85 -2.33
C ALA A 852 27.74 -2.36 -2.86
N GLN A 853 27.89 -1.06 -3.13
CA GLN A 853 29.22 -0.50 -3.27
C GLN A 853 29.95 -0.81 -1.97
N GLN A 854 31.04 -1.57 -2.07
CA GLN A 854 31.98 -1.74 -0.97
C GLN A 854 32.69 -0.38 -0.80
N SER A 855 32.12 0.49 0.02
CA SER A 855 32.78 1.70 0.50
C SER A 855 32.94 1.61 2.01
#